data_AF-A0A973XWR9-F1
#
_entry.id   AF-A0A973XWR9-F1
#
_cell.length_a   1.000
_cell.length_b   1.000
_cell.length_c   1.000
_cell.angle_alpha   90.00
_cell.angle_beta   90.00
_cell.angle_gamma   90.00
#
_symmetry.space_group_name_H-M   'P 1'
#
loop_
_entity.id
_entity.type
_entity.pdbx_description
1 polymer ?
#
loop_
_entity_poly.entity_id
_entity_poly.type
_entity_poly.pdbx_seq_one_letter_code
_entity_poly.pdbx_strand_id
1 'polypeptide(L)'
;MEFDRRVQIRVHRREGTTFGSGYLVAPRLVLTAGHVIETAMGPDPTRVTVCRPDAGKDQFPAAVRWWRIDDEVDAALVEVDAAPAPGGDGLRWEPPESLIDVRTRPQQRWGRIIGTRPHPVTIAGFPRMEKDPRTRDRFDGQISGEIMPGTGSLAGRYEVFSKDATVPVSEGNGTGWSGMSGAALLAESRQSGLLCGVVRKDRQAVGGTRLTATPASALLADKRFSALVAEHGGWQSLLEAAEPVDLLEPAARERDLRSPTMLLRADAEAVTFRGREDELHALRDWCQRDAEGFSVRVITGPGGQGKSRLARRLSDILREEGWVTGHLRAELRHSDLALPELRSLETALPFLLVVDYADARPSLVRRVIDQLRSCRHRTRLLLLARTGGTWKTDGFTASHADEILARAPTTELASLAPEDGPPETRTEMFTDALGDLADLLEELPGLPGRPPAGWPMLANALRAPQDLDEPAYESVLTVQMTALTTLLQNGSAPVETALEEPAEATLLRHEQRYWVRAAERLGPLDPTTLHRAVAVAALCGATDEAEALAAVGVLPEVPPARAAEVTAWLRTLYPPGPDRFWGTLQPDRVGEYHASRALLDLDPPLPLAALLACSSTDQQVQLVTVLVRAAVAHHQAGRTARTADIQQALLNALEATTAGIDVLHQLQIVVPYGNNGLDDLNLRLAEDHLATARQHAKDGSTSAQAALGVALSGLSSALSRAGRHEEALHTAQERLKVWQDLDRTHPTRDIQYALALSGLSSYLRAVGRDEEALRSLEQSVDLIERLARTDPDLRDDLALELQLLTDFLRNLGHHDKATRALRRSVELTRQLARTDTAYEFELALRSSNLGTLLVKSGHHEEALQLMADSVDGHRRLARRDPRNGEPMLISALMNLSNLLQTVGRSTEARHTMQQAIAIGEHRRRIGLGNSETDTDIVVQTLQLGRWQAEAGSPSAFLAALRRALDVWHQLDEASPEYEPAVAELLSRTVNQLTAYGLWETALEPAMTALDIWSRLVCRNPEAHLPGFVLAVGAMEQVASNVEDVSVQADPLLAALDRHLAELLPVAFEAAQSAMIHRR
;
A
#
# COMPACT_ATOMS: atom_id res chain seq x y z
N MET A 1 -18.14 18.02 20.99
CA MET A 1 -17.92 17.42 22.33
C MET A 1 -19.25 16.91 22.86
N GLU A 2 -19.29 15.69 23.40
CA GLU A 2 -20.51 15.00 23.83
C GLU A 2 -20.78 15.28 25.31
N PHE A 3 -21.47 16.39 25.55
CA PHE A 3 -21.74 16.95 26.86
C PHE A 3 -22.88 16.26 27.63
N ASP A 4 -23.67 15.42 26.95
CA ASP A 4 -24.76 14.61 27.48
C ASP A 4 -24.27 13.37 28.28
N ARG A 5 -22.97 13.06 28.23
CA ARG A 5 -22.38 11.88 28.89
C ARG A 5 -21.93 12.10 30.33
N ARG A 6 -22.03 13.32 30.85
CA ARG A 6 -21.53 13.68 32.19
C ARG A 6 -22.56 13.36 33.24
N VAL A 7 -22.13 12.75 34.34
CA VAL A 7 -23.01 12.34 35.44
C VAL A 7 -22.40 12.66 36.80
N GLN A 8 -23.24 12.80 37.80
CA GLN A 8 -22.80 12.93 39.19
C GLN A 8 -22.83 11.56 39.88
N ILE A 9 -21.73 11.20 40.53
CA ILE A 9 -21.65 10.03 41.40
C ILE A 9 -21.95 10.45 42.84
N ARG A 10 -22.84 9.71 43.51
CA ARG A 10 -23.15 9.90 44.94
C ARG A 10 -22.96 8.60 45.69
N VAL A 11 -22.29 8.68 46.84
CA VAL A 11 -22.09 7.55 47.75
C VAL A 11 -22.72 7.90 49.09
N HIS A 12 -23.76 7.16 49.45
CA HIS A 12 -24.53 7.38 50.67
C HIS A 12 -23.96 6.56 51.83
N ARG A 13 -23.60 7.26 52.91
CA ARG A 13 -23.12 6.70 54.17
C ARG A 13 -24.09 7.03 55.31
N ARG A 14 -23.91 6.38 56.47
CA ARG A 14 -24.66 6.71 57.70
C ARG A 14 -24.41 8.14 58.20
N GLU A 15 -23.21 8.69 57.99
CA GLU A 15 -22.78 10.01 58.49
C GLU A 15 -22.87 11.14 57.44
N GLY A 16 -23.27 10.85 56.20
CA GLY A 16 -23.37 11.85 55.14
C GLY A 16 -23.30 11.27 53.73
N THR A 17 -23.33 12.12 52.70
CA THR A 17 -23.20 11.73 51.29
C THR A 17 -21.95 12.37 50.69
N THR A 18 -21.04 11.57 50.14
CA THR A 18 -19.92 12.05 49.33
C THR A 18 -20.34 12.11 47.86
N PHE A 19 -19.73 13.03 47.11
CA PHE A 19 -20.05 13.23 45.71
C PHE A 19 -18.78 13.42 44.88
N GLY A 20 -18.85 12.98 43.62
CA GLY A 20 -17.83 13.21 42.61
C GLY A 20 -18.48 13.35 41.22
N SER A 21 -17.64 13.59 40.23
CA SER A 21 -18.02 13.56 38.83
C SER A 21 -17.87 12.15 38.26
N GLY A 22 -18.57 11.87 37.19
CA GLY A 22 -18.42 10.66 36.40
C GLY A 22 -18.72 10.93 34.93
N TYR A 23 -18.28 10.03 34.08
CA TYR A 23 -18.44 10.14 32.63
C TYR A 23 -18.87 8.80 32.05
N LEU A 24 -19.95 8.80 31.27
CA LEU A 24 -20.46 7.60 30.61
C LEU A 24 -19.53 7.22 29.44
N VAL A 25 -18.86 6.08 29.57
CA VAL A 25 -17.99 5.51 28.53
C VAL A 25 -18.72 4.44 27.72
N ALA A 26 -19.87 3.97 28.20
CA ALA A 26 -20.81 3.10 27.50
C ALA A 26 -22.24 3.38 28.01
N PRO A 27 -23.31 2.87 27.37
CA PRO A 27 -24.71 3.24 27.65
C PRO A 27 -25.12 3.19 29.12
N ARG A 28 -24.51 2.29 29.90
CA ARG A 28 -24.78 2.09 31.33
C ARG A 28 -23.52 2.10 32.20
N LEU A 29 -22.36 2.40 31.63
CA LEU A 29 -21.08 2.25 32.31
C LEU A 29 -20.43 3.63 32.52
N VAL A 30 -20.22 3.98 33.79
CA VAL A 30 -19.67 5.27 34.21
C VAL A 30 -18.25 5.09 34.72
N LEU A 31 -17.32 5.85 34.14
CA LEU A 31 -15.97 6.04 34.65
C LEU A 31 -15.94 7.17 35.69
N THR A 32 -15.33 6.91 36.84
CA THR A 32 -15.10 7.90 37.90
C THR A 32 -13.75 7.66 38.59
N ALA A 33 -13.38 8.50 39.55
CA ALA A 33 -12.16 8.30 40.35
C ALA A 33 -12.40 7.27 41.45
N GLY A 34 -11.41 6.41 41.72
CA GLY A 34 -11.54 5.31 42.68
C GLY A 34 -11.79 5.80 44.10
N HIS A 35 -11.09 6.84 44.55
CA HIS A 35 -11.29 7.41 45.88
C HIS A 35 -12.69 8.02 46.11
N VAL A 36 -13.45 8.33 45.05
CA VAL A 36 -14.85 8.79 45.17
C VAL A 36 -15.73 7.66 45.72
N ILE A 37 -15.40 6.41 45.38
CA ILE A 37 -16.14 5.21 45.77
C ILE A 37 -15.42 4.35 46.83
N GLU A 38 -14.18 4.68 47.22
CA GLU A 38 -13.35 3.89 48.17
C GLU A 38 -14.11 3.50 49.45
N THR A 39 -14.86 4.44 50.01
CA THR A 39 -15.64 4.19 51.23
C THR A 39 -16.87 3.30 51.03
N ALA A 40 -17.28 3.07 49.78
CA ALA A 40 -18.32 2.13 49.44
C ALA A 40 -17.84 0.67 49.41
N MET A 41 -16.53 0.48 49.48
CA MET A 41 -15.86 -0.82 49.40
C MET A 41 -15.54 -1.39 50.79
N GLY A 42 -15.97 -0.72 51.86
CA GLY A 42 -15.85 -1.16 53.25
C GLY A 42 -16.90 -2.21 53.66
N PRO A 43 -16.81 -2.76 54.88
CA PRO A 43 -17.68 -3.85 55.35
C PRO A 43 -19.15 -3.45 55.62
N ASP A 44 -19.50 -2.15 55.57
CA ASP A 44 -20.86 -1.65 55.73
C ASP A 44 -21.51 -1.34 54.36
N PRO A 45 -22.75 -1.79 54.08
CA PRO A 45 -23.38 -1.59 52.77
C PRO A 45 -23.76 -0.12 52.55
N THR A 46 -22.96 0.59 51.74
CA THR A 46 -23.27 1.93 51.25
C THR A 46 -23.98 1.86 49.89
N ARG A 47 -24.92 2.76 49.63
CA ARG A 47 -25.61 2.84 48.34
C ARG A 47 -24.88 3.80 47.40
N VAL A 48 -24.51 3.33 46.21
CA VAL A 48 -23.99 4.17 45.11
C VAL A 48 -25.14 4.54 44.18
N THR A 49 -25.26 5.82 43.84
CA THR A 49 -26.25 6.31 42.88
C THR A 49 -25.62 7.25 41.84
N VAL A 50 -26.20 7.25 40.66
CA VAL A 50 -25.82 8.10 39.52
C VAL A 50 -26.94 9.10 39.25
N CYS A 51 -26.60 10.37 39.03
CA CYS A 51 -27.56 11.42 38.65
C CYS A 51 -27.13 12.06 37.32
N ARG A 52 -28.10 12.42 36.48
CA ARG A 52 -27.84 13.22 35.27
C ARG A 52 -28.12 14.71 35.50
N PRO A 53 -27.46 15.61 34.75
CA PRO A 53 -27.72 17.04 34.85
C PRO A 53 -29.13 17.46 34.39
N ASP A 54 -29.69 16.78 33.39
CA ASP A 54 -31.00 17.05 32.77
C ASP A 54 -32.19 16.37 33.49
N ALA A 55 -31.95 15.27 34.21
CA ALA A 55 -32.97 14.53 34.97
C ALA A 55 -33.21 15.06 36.41
N GLY A 56 -32.71 16.24 36.77
CA GLY A 56 -32.93 16.83 38.10
C GLY A 56 -32.33 16.05 39.27
N LYS A 57 -33.10 15.83 40.36
CA LYS A 57 -32.62 15.14 41.60
C LYS A 57 -32.67 13.62 41.52
N ASP A 58 -33.05 13.07 40.37
CA ASP A 58 -33.26 11.64 40.15
C ASP A 58 -31.96 10.85 40.35
N GLN A 59 -32.06 9.76 41.11
CA GLN A 59 -30.94 8.94 41.54
C GLN A 59 -31.15 7.52 41.08
N PHE A 60 -30.32 7.08 40.13
CA PHE A 60 -30.34 5.74 39.61
C PHE A 60 -29.39 4.86 40.43
N PRO A 61 -29.85 3.71 40.97
CA PRO A 61 -28.98 2.74 41.63
C PRO A 61 -27.87 2.27 40.70
N ALA A 62 -26.68 2.05 41.27
CA ALA A 62 -25.55 1.59 40.49
C ALA A 62 -24.61 0.68 41.30
N ALA A 63 -23.92 -0.22 40.61
CA ALA A 63 -23.02 -1.19 41.19
C ALA A 63 -21.58 -0.97 40.71
N VAL A 64 -20.60 -1.05 41.61
CA VAL A 64 -19.18 -1.00 41.25
C VAL A 64 -18.79 -2.32 40.58
N ARG A 65 -18.25 -2.25 39.36
CA ARG A 65 -17.82 -3.44 38.58
C ARG A 65 -16.30 -3.62 38.55
N TRP A 66 -15.57 -2.53 38.63
CA TRP A 66 -14.11 -2.52 38.66
C TRP A 66 -13.61 -1.26 39.39
N TRP A 67 -12.46 -1.37 40.03
CA TRP A 67 -11.75 -0.25 40.65
C TRP A 67 -10.28 -0.60 40.85
N ARG A 68 -9.42 0.41 40.82
CA ARG A 68 -8.00 0.30 41.17
C ARG A 68 -7.56 1.63 41.79
N ILE A 69 -6.95 1.55 42.96
CA ILE A 69 -6.42 2.71 43.71
C ILE A 69 -5.01 2.37 44.16
N ASP A 70 -4.03 2.89 43.43
CA ASP A 70 -2.61 2.84 43.74
C ASP A 70 -1.91 4.10 43.22
N ASP A 71 -0.57 4.12 43.21
CA ASP A 71 0.20 5.28 42.74
C ASP A 71 -0.01 5.56 41.23
N GLU A 72 -0.28 4.52 40.44
CA GLU A 72 -0.42 4.60 38.99
C GLU A 72 -1.85 4.78 38.50
N VAL A 73 -2.85 4.31 39.24
CA VAL A 73 -4.27 4.32 38.85
C VAL A 73 -5.14 4.68 40.03
N ASP A 74 -6.00 5.68 39.85
CA ASP A 74 -7.10 6.01 40.77
C ASP A 74 -8.36 6.20 39.92
N ALA A 75 -9.10 5.10 39.75
CA ALA A 75 -10.27 5.04 38.89
C ALA A 75 -11.21 3.89 39.29
N ALA A 76 -12.47 4.01 38.87
CA ALA A 76 -13.49 2.98 39.03
C ALA A 76 -14.53 3.01 37.90
N LEU A 77 -15.10 1.84 37.62
CA LEU A 77 -16.23 1.64 36.73
C LEU A 77 -17.48 1.28 37.53
N VAL A 78 -18.54 2.03 37.31
CA VAL A 78 -19.84 1.90 37.97
C VAL A 78 -20.90 1.62 36.91
N GLU A 79 -21.63 0.52 37.03
CA GLU A 79 -22.72 0.15 36.13
C GLU A 79 -24.05 0.63 36.71
N VAL A 80 -24.83 1.40 35.94
CA VAL A 80 -26.18 1.84 36.30
C VAL A 80 -27.18 0.71 36.10
N ASP A 81 -28.03 0.45 37.08
CA ASP A 81 -29.09 -0.56 36.99
C ASP A 81 -30.15 -0.16 35.96
N ALA A 82 -30.48 -1.06 35.03
CA ALA A 82 -31.51 -0.83 34.01
C ALA A 82 -32.95 -0.95 34.54
N ALA A 83 -33.14 -1.64 35.67
CA ALA A 83 -34.45 -1.87 36.28
C ALA A 83 -34.77 -0.79 37.32
N PRO A 84 -36.06 -0.37 37.46
CA PRO A 84 -36.45 0.59 38.48
C PRO A 84 -36.20 0.02 39.88
N ALA A 85 -35.82 0.89 40.83
CA ALA A 85 -35.59 0.48 42.21
C ALA A 85 -36.84 -0.18 42.82
N PRO A 86 -36.72 -1.31 43.53
CA PRO A 86 -37.88 -1.94 44.15
C PRO A 86 -38.50 -1.01 45.20
N GLY A 87 -39.70 -0.51 44.93
CA GLY A 87 -40.53 0.28 45.85
C GLY A 87 -40.50 1.82 45.71
N GLY A 88 -39.97 2.38 44.61
CA GLY A 88 -40.07 3.81 44.28
C GLY A 88 -40.77 4.05 42.94
N ASP A 89 -41.18 5.30 42.65
CA ASP A 89 -41.79 5.72 41.38
C ASP A 89 -40.83 5.52 40.18
N GLY A 90 -40.72 4.27 39.71
CA GLY A 90 -40.60 3.83 38.32
C GLY A 90 -39.61 4.47 37.32
N LEU A 91 -38.58 5.21 37.70
CA LEU A 91 -37.65 5.81 36.73
C LEU A 91 -36.71 4.76 36.12
N ARG A 92 -36.74 4.63 34.78
CA ARG A 92 -35.88 3.74 33.99
C ARG A 92 -34.68 4.51 33.45
N TRP A 93 -33.50 3.90 33.47
CA TRP A 93 -32.31 4.49 32.83
C TRP A 93 -32.40 4.40 31.30
N GLU A 94 -32.42 5.55 30.62
CA GLU A 94 -32.42 5.64 29.15
C GLU A 94 -31.08 6.21 28.65
N PRO A 95 -30.21 5.46 27.96
CA PRO A 95 -28.91 5.97 27.54
C PRO A 95 -28.99 7.33 26.81
N PRO A 96 -28.02 8.25 27.02
CA PRO A 96 -27.94 9.50 26.25
C PRO A 96 -27.92 9.24 24.75
N GLU A 97 -28.39 10.19 23.93
CA GLU A 97 -28.46 10.07 22.47
C GLU A 97 -27.10 9.70 21.85
N SER A 98 -26.02 10.28 22.38
CA SER A 98 -24.66 9.97 21.95
C SER A 98 -24.25 8.50 22.18
N LEU A 99 -24.99 7.75 23.00
CA LEU A 99 -24.74 6.36 23.41
C LEU A 99 -25.81 5.35 22.93
N ILE A 100 -26.76 5.74 22.08
CA ILE A 100 -27.85 4.83 21.65
C ILE A 100 -27.38 3.82 20.59
N ASP A 101 -26.54 4.24 19.64
CA ASP A 101 -26.16 3.42 18.48
C ASP A 101 -24.86 2.63 18.70
N VAL A 102 -24.92 1.60 19.54
CA VAL A 102 -23.78 0.74 19.94
C VAL A 102 -23.20 -0.12 18.81
N ARG A 103 -23.91 -0.28 17.68
CA ARG A 103 -23.50 -1.23 16.63
C ARG A 103 -22.75 -0.59 15.48
N THR A 104 -22.99 0.68 15.18
CA THR A 104 -22.39 1.34 14.02
C THR A 104 -21.04 1.96 14.34
N ARG A 105 -20.90 2.64 15.48
CA ARG A 105 -19.67 3.37 15.84
C ARG A 105 -19.16 3.09 17.26
N PRO A 106 -17.83 3.20 17.48
CA PRO A 106 -17.25 3.14 18.82
C PRO A 106 -17.83 4.23 19.69
N GLN A 107 -18.37 3.84 20.85
CA GLN A 107 -19.03 4.77 21.75
C GLN A 107 -18.06 5.78 22.33
N GLN A 108 -16.92 5.33 22.85
CA GLN A 108 -15.89 6.19 23.39
C GLN A 108 -14.55 5.97 22.69
N ARG A 109 -13.96 7.05 22.18
CA ARG A 109 -12.59 7.07 21.66
C ARG A 109 -11.60 7.48 22.76
N TRP A 110 -10.43 6.86 22.79
CA TRP A 110 -9.46 7.00 23.88
C TRP A 110 -8.18 7.66 23.38
N GLY A 111 -7.75 8.72 24.07
CA GLY A 111 -6.58 9.51 23.67
C GLY A 111 -5.33 9.19 24.48
N ARG A 112 -4.18 9.20 23.82
CA ARG A 112 -2.86 9.18 24.43
C ARG A 112 -2.10 10.42 23.98
N ILE A 113 -1.60 11.18 24.95
CA ILE A 113 -0.65 12.28 24.71
C ILE A 113 0.72 11.66 24.44
N ILE A 114 1.33 11.97 23.30
CA ILE A 114 2.58 11.34 22.83
C ILE A 114 3.73 12.33 22.61
N GLY A 115 3.46 13.60 22.31
CA GLY A 115 4.47 14.62 22.03
C GLY A 115 5.09 15.22 23.29
N THR A 116 5.94 16.25 23.16
CA THR A 116 6.57 16.96 24.28
C THR A 116 5.96 18.33 24.59
N ARG A 117 5.16 18.89 23.68
CA ARG A 117 4.54 20.21 23.83
C ARG A 117 3.27 20.16 24.68
N PRO A 118 2.93 21.26 25.39
CA PRO A 118 1.63 21.42 26.04
C PRO A 118 0.46 21.04 25.11
N HIS A 119 -0.41 20.14 25.56
CA HIS A 119 -1.59 19.74 24.78
C HIS A 119 -2.88 20.30 25.40
N PRO A 120 -3.72 21.03 24.65
CA PRO A 120 -4.95 21.61 25.16
C PRO A 120 -5.99 20.54 25.47
N VAL A 121 -6.67 20.70 26.60
CA VAL A 121 -7.71 19.78 27.08
C VAL A 121 -8.85 20.54 27.73
N THR A 122 -10.05 19.98 27.61
CA THR A 122 -11.23 20.40 28.35
C THR A 122 -11.55 19.38 29.43
N ILE A 123 -11.77 19.84 30.66
CA ILE A 123 -12.23 19.03 31.78
C ILE A 123 -13.70 19.32 32.01
N ALA A 124 -14.54 18.29 31.99
CA ALA A 124 -15.97 18.46 32.16
C ALA A 124 -16.49 17.65 33.36
N GLY A 125 -17.08 18.34 34.34
CA GLY A 125 -17.51 17.74 35.60
C GLY A 125 -18.43 18.66 36.42
N PHE A 126 -18.57 18.40 37.72
CA PHE A 126 -19.48 19.11 38.63
C PHE A 126 -18.73 19.82 39.77
N PRO A 127 -18.06 20.95 39.50
CA PRO A 127 -17.32 21.69 40.52
C PRO A 127 -18.28 22.27 41.58
N ARG A 128 -17.88 22.25 42.85
CA ARG A 128 -18.70 22.69 43.99
C ARG A 128 -19.09 24.16 43.94
N MET A 129 -18.35 24.98 43.20
CA MET A 129 -18.56 26.41 43.07
C MET A 129 -19.73 26.80 42.17
N GLU A 130 -20.13 25.93 41.24
CA GLU A 130 -21.26 26.16 40.33
C GLU A 130 -22.57 25.69 40.96
N LYS A 131 -22.69 25.94 42.27
CA LYS A 131 -23.87 25.62 43.05
C LYS A 131 -24.74 26.85 43.15
N ASP A 132 -26.01 26.73 42.77
CA ASP A 132 -26.98 27.80 42.98
C ASP A 132 -27.05 28.13 44.49
N PRO A 133 -26.78 29.37 44.89
CA PRO A 133 -26.74 29.75 46.31
C PRO A 133 -28.11 29.68 47.00
N ARG A 134 -29.22 29.68 46.24
CA ARG A 134 -30.61 29.60 46.73
C ARG A 134 -31.16 28.18 46.67
N THR A 135 -31.07 27.50 45.53
CA THR A 135 -31.66 26.15 45.35
C THR A 135 -30.73 25.03 45.80
N ARG A 136 -29.42 25.33 45.94
CA ARG A 136 -28.35 24.36 46.18
C ARG A 136 -28.19 23.32 45.07
N ASP A 137 -28.83 23.50 43.93
CA ASP A 137 -28.64 22.68 42.74
C ASP A 137 -27.26 22.95 42.14
N ARG A 138 -26.71 21.99 41.40
CA ARG A 138 -25.34 22.04 40.87
C ARG A 138 -25.40 22.03 39.36
N PHE A 139 -24.66 22.93 38.74
CA PHE A 139 -24.49 22.97 37.29
C PHE A 139 -23.21 22.22 36.89
N ASP A 140 -23.19 21.78 35.64
CA ASP A 140 -22.01 21.22 35.01
C ASP A 140 -21.05 22.35 34.59
N GLY A 141 -19.78 22.21 35.01
CA GLY A 141 -18.72 23.16 34.71
C GLY A 141 -17.74 22.61 33.69
N GLN A 142 -17.19 23.50 32.88
CA GLN A 142 -16.12 23.22 31.93
C GLN A 142 -14.89 24.05 32.27
N ILE A 143 -13.73 23.40 32.28
CA ILE A 143 -12.44 24.03 32.58
C ILE A 143 -11.54 23.77 31.40
N SER A 144 -10.96 24.82 30.84
CA SER A 144 -9.90 24.69 29.84
C SER A 144 -8.54 24.61 30.52
N GLY A 145 -7.70 23.69 30.05
CA GLY A 145 -6.36 23.50 30.58
C GLY A 145 -5.39 22.93 29.57
N GLU A 146 -4.17 22.68 30.02
CA GLU A 146 -3.11 22.05 29.24
C GLU A 146 -2.46 20.91 30.02
N ILE A 147 -2.22 19.78 29.34
CA ILE A 147 -1.38 18.69 29.84
C ILE A 147 0.06 18.98 29.46
N MET A 148 0.98 18.90 30.43
CA MET A 148 2.43 18.85 30.16
C MET A 148 2.86 17.39 29.95
N PRO A 149 3.24 16.95 28.74
CA PRO A 149 3.44 15.53 28.44
C PRO A 149 4.55 14.86 29.27
N GLY A 150 5.60 15.60 29.63
CA GLY A 150 6.70 15.11 30.46
C GLY A 150 6.26 14.58 31.83
N THR A 151 5.07 14.95 32.31
CA THR A 151 4.51 14.47 33.59
C THR A 151 3.94 13.05 33.49
N GLY A 152 3.32 12.69 32.36
CA GLY A 152 2.73 11.36 32.13
C GLY A 152 3.77 10.26 32.00
N SER A 153 4.92 10.57 31.39
CA SER A 153 6.01 9.61 31.15
C SER A 153 6.83 9.30 32.41
N LEU A 154 7.04 10.27 33.30
CA LEU A 154 7.89 10.11 34.49
C LEU A 154 7.13 9.78 35.77
N ALA A 155 5.85 10.18 35.88
CA ALA A 155 5.11 10.12 37.13
C ALA A 155 3.83 9.26 37.08
N GLY A 156 3.57 8.59 35.94
CA GLY A 156 2.39 7.73 35.74
C GLY A 156 1.05 8.47 35.80
N ARG A 157 1.06 9.82 35.71
CA ARG A 157 -0.12 10.68 35.84
C ARG A 157 0.03 11.96 35.03
N TYR A 158 -1.07 12.52 34.56
CA TYR A 158 -1.05 13.85 33.96
C TYR A 158 -1.15 14.94 35.02
N GLU A 159 -0.33 15.99 34.88
CA GLU A 159 -0.58 17.27 35.53
C GLU A 159 -1.26 18.21 34.54
N VAL A 160 -2.43 18.72 34.94
CA VAL A 160 -3.26 19.61 34.13
C VAL A 160 -3.22 21.00 34.74
N PHE A 161 -2.78 21.97 33.93
CA PHE A 161 -2.72 23.38 34.28
C PHE A 161 -3.96 24.07 33.73
N SER A 162 -4.82 24.58 34.61
CA SER A 162 -5.99 25.36 34.18
C SER A 162 -5.54 26.72 33.64
N LYS A 163 -6.15 27.14 32.52
CA LYS A 163 -5.99 28.48 31.94
C LYS A 163 -6.92 29.52 32.59
N ASP A 164 -7.90 29.05 33.36
CA ASP A 164 -8.87 29.90 34.03
C ASP A 164 -8.24 30.55 35.27
N ALA A 165 -8.67 31.79 35.56
CA ALA A 165 -8.15 32.55 36.67
C ALA A 165 -8.30 31.77 37.99
N THR A 166 -7.26 31.80 38.83
CA THR A 166 -7.27 31.17 40.16
C THR A 166 -8.48 31.61 40.96
N VAL A 167 -9.34 30.66 41.28
CA VAL A 167 -10.54 30.92 42.07
C VAL A 167 -10.14 31.18 43.53
N PRO A 168 -10.61 32.26 44.18
CA PRO A 168 -10.32 32.51 45.58
C PRO A 168 -10.80 31.34 46.47
N VAL A 169 -9.95 30.94 47.41
CA VAL A 169 -10.23 29.89 48.40
C VAL A 169 -11.41 30.33 49.27
N SER A 170 -12.48 29.55 49.29
CA SER A 170 -13.59 29.76 50.23
C SER A 170 -13.15 29.41 51.66
N GLU A 171 -13.57 30.17 52.67
CA GLU A 171 -13.32 29.89 54.11
C GLU A 171 -14.03 28.59 54.56
N GLY A 172 -13.49 27.44 54.16
CA GLY A 172 -13.94 26.11 54.54
C GLY A 172 -12.94 25.02 54.10
N ASN A 173 -13.02 23.81 54.68
CA ASN A 173 -12.09 22.69 54.48
C ASN A 173 -12.10 22.05 53.06
N GLY A 174 -12.36 22.79 51.98
CA GLY A 174 -12.39 22.27 50.61
C GLY A 174 -11.86 23.25 49.56
N THR A 175 -11.29 22.73 48.47
CA THR A 175 -10.86 23.55 47.33
C THR A 175 -12.04 24.01 46.48
N GLY A 176 -11.87 25.09 45.70
CA GLY A 176 -12.88 25.56 44.73
C GLY A 176 -13.29 24.49 43.71
N TRP A 177 -12.39 23.52 43.47
CA TRP A 177 -12.56 22.40 42.53
C TRP A 177 -13.08 21.11 43.16
N SER A 178 -13.46 21.14 44.44
CA SER A 178 -14.12 20.01 45.10
C SER A 178 -15.29 19.52 44.24
N GLY A 179 -15.34 18.23 43.92
CA GLY A 179 -16.35 17.67 43.00
C GLY A 179 -15.85 17.28 41.62
N MET A 180 -14.69 17.78 41.20
CA MET A 180 -14.07 17.44 39.91
C MET A 180 -13.44 16.05 39.89
N SER A 181 -13.25 15.40 41.04
CA SER A 181 -12.79 14.01 41.10
C SER A 181 -13.71 13.09 40.30
N GLY A 182 -13.15 12.38 39.33
CA GLY A 182 -13.90 11.55 38.38
C GLY A 182 -14.36 12.26 37.11
N ALA A 183 -14.02 13.54 36.92
CA ALA A 183 -14.33 14.28 35.70
C ALA A 183 -13.49 13.76 34.51
N ALA A 184 -14.09 13.79 33.32
CA ALA A 184 -13.42 13.40 32.09
C ALA A 184 -12.44 14.48 31.61
N LEU A 185 -11.27 14.04 31.19
CA LEU A 185 -10.24 14.86 30.56
C LEU A 185 -10.27 14.62 29.05
N LEU A 186 -10.80 15.57 28.28
CA LEU A 186 -11.03 15.44 26.84
C LEU A 186 -10.00 16.28 26.06
N ALA A 187 -9.36 15.69 25.04
CA ALA A 187 -8.52 16.45 24.11
C ALA A 187 -9.36 17.44 23.29
N GLU A 188 -8.84 18.64 23.05
CA GLU A 188 -9.42 19.58 22.09
C GLU A 188 -8.98 19.21 20.67
N SER A 189 -9.91 18.76 19.82
CA SER A 189 -9.65 18.44 18.41
C SER A 189 -10.87 18.75 17.54
N ARG A 190 -10.68 18.83 16.20
CA ARG A 190 -11.79 19.01 15.25
C ARG A 190 -12.68 17.77 15.17
N GLN A 191 -12.11 16.58 15.41
CA GLN A 191 -12.77 15.30 15.13
C GLN A 191 -13.40 14.56 16.32
N SER A 192 -13.61 15.22 17.47
CA SER A 192 -14.25 14.72 18.70
C SER A 192 -13.31 14.51 19.88
N GLY A 193 -13.85 14.67 21.09
CA GLY A 193 -13.11 14.77 22.35
C GLY A 193 -12.60 13.40 22.82
N LEU A 194 -11.40 13.04 22.37
CA LEU A 194 -10.70 11.84 22.86
C LEU A 194 -10.60 11.90 24.38
N LEU A 195 -11.03 10.82 25.05
CA LEU A 195 -10.88 10.70 26.49
C LEU A 195 -9.43 10.35 26.83
N CYS A 196 -8.68 11.36 27.27
CA CYS A 196 -7.27 11.24 27.63
C CYS A 196 -7.08 10.75 29.08
N GLY A 197 -8.09 10.86 29.93
CA GLY A 197 -7.99 10.39 31.31
C GLY A 197 -9.13 10.82 32.20
N VAL A 198 -8.99 10.53 33.50
CA VAL A 198 -9.96 10.88 34.54
C VAL A 198 -9.28 11.63 35.69
N VAL A 199 -9.90 12.71 36.16
CA VAL A 199 -9.33 13.55 37.23
C VAL A 199 -9.32 12.80 38.56
N ARG A 200 -8.15 12.79 39.23
CA ARG A 200 -7.94 12.26 40.58
C ARG A 200 -8.25 13.34 41.63
N LYS A 201 -7.27 14.20 41.89
CA LYS A 201 -7.27 15.17 42.99
C LYS A 201 -6.60 16.47 42.60
N ASP A 202 -6.99 17.52 43.29
CA ASP A 202 -6.40 18.85 43.25
C ASP A 202 -5.15 18.90 44.15
N ARG A 203 -3.99 19.22 43.60
CA ARG A 203 -2.78 19.52 44.38
C ARG A 203 -2.77 21.02 44.63
N GLN A 204 -3.20 21.42 45.82
CA GLN A 204 -3.16 22.81 46.31
C GLN A 204 -1.73 23.38 46.19
N ALA A 205 -1.42 24.05 45.08
CA ALA A 205 -0.13 24.69 44.85
C ALA A 205 -0.24 26.19 45.13
N VAL A 206 0.81 26.76 45.73
CA VAL A 206 0.86 28.15 46.24
C VAL A 206 0.74 29.22 45.13
N GLY A 207 0.73 28.84 43.84
CA GLY A 207 0.69 29.75 42.69
C GLY A 207 -0.27 29.37 41.57
N GLY A 208 -1.26 28.51 41.81
CA GLY A 208 -2.24 28.09 40.79
C GLY A 208 -2.94 26.77 41.11
N THR A 209 -4.08 26.48 40.47
CA THR A 209 -4.71 25.15 40.58
C THR A 209 -4.00 24.16 39.66
N ARG A 210 -3.56 23.03 40.20
CA ARG A 210 -3.04 21.90 39.41
C ARG A 210 -3.89 20.66 39.69
N LEU A 211 -4.63 20.22 38.68
CA LEU A 211 -5.37 18.97 38.73
C LEU A 211 -4.45 17.82 38.30
N THR A 212 -4.61 16.67 38.95
CA THR A 212 -3.94 15.43 38.54
C THR A 212 -4.96 14.48 37.92
N ALA A 213 -4.57 13.73 36.89
CA ALA A 213 -5.45 12.78 36.22
C ALA A 213 -4.76 11.43 35.97
N THR A 214 -5.55 10.35 36.08
CA THR A 214 -5.16 9.01 35.62
C THR A 214 -5.19 8.98 34.09
N PRO A 215 -4.08 8.67 33.40
CA PRO A 215 -4.05 8.57 31.95
C PRO A 215 -4.92 7.42 31.43
N ALA A 216 -5.59 7.62 30.29
CA ALA A 216 -6.35 6.57 29.61
C ALA A 216 -5.48 5.36 29.26
N SER A 217 -4.19 5.57 28.94
CA SER A 217 -3.25 4.47 28.68
C SER A 217 -3.04 3.57 29.89
N ALA A 218 -3.07 4.11 31.12
CA ALA A 218 -2.96 3.31 32.34
C ALA A 218 -4.25 2.53 32.63
N LEU A 219 -5.42 3.08 32.27
CA LEU A 219 -6.70 2.39 32.40
C LEU A 219 -6.80 1.21 31.42
N LEU A 220 -6.51 1.45 30.14
CA LEU A 220 -6.64 0.43 29.09
C LEU A 220 -5.59 -0.69 29.17
N ALA A 221 -4.48 -0.46 29.89
CA ALA A 221 -3.51 -1.51 30.21
C ALA A 221 -4.09 -2.60 31.14
N ASP A 222 -5.16 -2.31 31.90
CA ASP A 222 -5.86 -3.30 32.72
C ASP A 222 -6.85 -4.09 31.85
N LYS A 223 -6.57 -5.39 31.65
CA LYS A 223 -7.41 -6.27 30.81
C LYS A 223 -8.86 -6.37 31.28
N ARG A 224 -9.12 -6.29 32.59
CA ARG A 224 -10.48 -6.37 33.15
C ARG A 224 -11.24 -5.07 32.91
N PHE A 225 -10.57 -3.92 33.03
CA PHE A 225 -11.14 -2.63 32.64
C PHE A 225 -11.55 -2.64 31.17
N SER A 226 -10.62 -2.99 30.27
CA SER A 226 -10.85 -2.99 28.83
C SER A 226 -11.94 -3.99 28.40
N ALA A 227 -11.99 -5.18 29.03
CA ALA A 227 -13.04 -6.16 28.78
C ALA A 227 -14.44 -5.65 29.16
N LEU A 228 -14.60 -4.99 30.30
CA LEU A 228 -15.89 -4.42 30.73
C LEU A 228 -16.36 -3.29 29.80
N VAL A 229 -15.44 -2.41 29.39
CA VAL A 229 -15.78 -1.36 28.42
C VAL A 229 -16.21 -1.97 27.09
N ALA A 230 -15.51 -3.01 26.61
CA ALA A 230 -15.87 -3.70 25.37
C ALA A 230 -17.21 -4.44 25.48
N GLU A 231 -17.49 -5.11 26.59
CA GLU A 231 -18.76 -5.81 26.86
C GLU A 231 -19.95 -4.84 26.82
N HIS A 232 -19.84 -3.69 27.48
CA HIS A 232 -20.93 -2.71 27.52
C HIS A 232 -21.01 -1.80 26.30
N GLY A 233 -19.88 -1.59 25.62
CA GLY A 233 -19.77 -0.71 24.46
C GLY A 233 -19.96 -1.41 23.12
N GLY A 234 -19.70 -2.71 23.03
CA GLY A 234 -19.70 -3.49 21.78
C GLY A 234 -18.40 -3.40 20.98
N TRP A 235 -17.39 -2.66 21.46
CA TRP A 235 -16.16 -2.35 20.71
C TRP A 235 -14.91 -2.48 21.56
N GLN A 236 -13.83 -2.98 20.96
CA GLN A 236 -12.52 -2.95 21.58
C GLN A 236 -12.04 -1.49 21.71
N SER A 237 -11.55 -1.13 22.91
CA SER A 237 -11.01 0.20 23.17
C SER A 237 -9.57 0.30 22.66
N LEU A 238 -9.32 1.21 21.73
CA LEU A 238 -8.01 1.46 21.14
C LEU A 238 -7.51 2.86 21.50
N LEU A 239 -6.21 2.96 21.80
CA LEU A 239 -5.55 4.24 22.07
C LEU A 239 -5.19 4.95 20.76
N GLU A 240 -5.56 6.21 20.67
CA GLU A 240 -5.27 7.09 19.55
C GLU A 240 -4.29 8.19 19.97
N ALA A 241 -3.37 8.56 19.08
CA ALA A 241 -2.47 9.69 19.30
C ALA A 241 -3.27 10.99 19.28
N ALA A 242 -3.31 11.71 20.40
CA ALA A 242 -4.17 12.90 20.52
C ALA A 242 -3.68 14.07 19.68
N GLU A 243 -2.37 14.25 19.54
CA GLU A 243 -1.77 15.38 18.84
C GLU A 243 -1.98 15.35 17.32
N PRO A 244 -1.73 14.23 16.60
CA PRO A 244 -1.99 14.15 15.17
C PRO A 244 -3.39 13.63 14.82
N VAL A 245 -4.33 13.52 15.78
CA VAL A 245 -5.64 12.85 15.55
C VAL A 245 -6.39 13.41 14.34
N ASP A 246 -6.31 14.72 14.08
CA ASP A 246 -7.03 15.35 12.97
C ASP A 246 -6.50 14.93 11.58
N LEU A 247 -5.27 14.42 11.52
CA LEU A 247 -4.65 13.86 10.31
C LEU A 247 -4.91 12.37 10.12
N LEU A 248 -5.31 11.68 11.20
CA LEU A 248 -5.40 10.24 11.24
C LEU A 248 -6.84 9.78 11.14
N GLU A 249 -7.05 8.64 10.52
CA GLU A 249 -8.34 7.97 10.61
C GLU A 249 -8.54 7.44 12.03
N PRO A 250 -9.79 7.43 12.53
CA PRO A 250 -10.09 6.81 13.81
C PRO A 250 -9.57 5.37 13.87
N ALA A 251 -8.90 5.01 14.97
CA ALA A 251 -8.31 3.67 15.11
C ALA A 251 -9.37 2.56 15.02
N ALA A 252 -10.50 2.76 15.71
CA ALA A 252 -11.69 1.95 15.53
C ALA A 252 -12.60 2.65 14.51
N ARG A 253 -12.89 2.00 13.38
CA ARG A 253 -13.72 2.57 12.33
C ARG A 253 -15.19 2.18 12.48
N GLU A 254 -16.05 3.06 12.02
CA GLU A 254 -17.50 2.84 11.96
C GLU A 254 -17.82 1.63 11.04
N ARG A 255 -18.46 0.61 11.61
CA ARG A 255 -18.98 -0.57 10.90
C ARG A 255 -20.41 -0.27 10.45
N ASP A 256 -20.51 0.68 9.55
CA ASP A 256 -21.78 0.96 8.88
C ASP A 256 -22.00 -0.05 7.74
N LEU A 257 -22.79 -1.08 8.02
CA LEU A 257 -23.10 -2.20 7.11
C LEU A 257 -24.56 -2.13 6.67
N ARG A 258 -24.87 -1.23 5.73
CA ARG A 258 -26.25 -1.01 5.23
C ARG A 258 -26.53 -1.63 3.86
N SER A 259 -25.50 -2.05 3.13
CA SER A 259 -25.63 -2.70 1.84
C SER A 259 -24.68 -3.89 1.68
N PRO A 260 -24.95 -4.82 0.75
CA PRO A 260 -24.08 -5.99 0.55
C PRO A 260 -22.64 -5.61 0.21
N THR A 261 -22.41 -4.61 -0.64
CA THR A 261 -21.04 -4.22 -1.02
C THR A 261 -20.22 -3.66 0.13
N MET A 262 -20.87 -3.08 1.16
CA MET A 262 -20.19 -2.59 2.36
C MET A 262 -19.50 -3.72 3.16
N LEU A 263 -19.94 -4.97 3.04
CA LEU A 263 -19.25 -6.12 3.66
C LEU A 263 -17.86 -6.34 3.07
N LEU A 264 -17.64 -5.94 1.82
CA LEU A 264 -16.37 -6.12 1.12
C LEU A 264 -15.37 -4.98 1.37
N ARG A 265 -15.72 -4.00 2.20
CA ARG A 265 -14.80 -2.92 2.57
C ARG A 265 -13.64 -3.48 3.39
N ALA A 266 -12.43 -2.99 3.11
CA ALA A 266 -11.23 -3.41 3.83
C ALA A 266 -11.31 -3.14 5.34
N ASP A 267 -12.02 -2.10 5.75
CA ASP A 267 -12.22 -1.72 7.16
C ASP A 267 -13.43 -2.35 7.84
N ALA A 268 -14.37 -2.92 7.08
CA ALA A 268 -15.43 -3.75 7.64
C ALA A 268 -14.86 -5.03 8.26
N GLU A 269 -13.71 -5.50 7.74
CA GLU A 269 -13.02 -6.71 8.21
C GLU A 269 -13.96 -7.92 8.28
N ALA A 270 -14.92 -7.98 7.35
CA ALA A 270 -16.01 -8.94 7.36
C ALA A 270 -15.53 -10.38 7.28
N VAL A 271 -14.59 -10.64 6.37
CA VAL A 271 -13.89 -11.93 6.24
C VAL A 271 -12.67 -11.92 7.14
N THR A 272 -12.38 -13.02 7.82
CA THR A 272 -11.22 -13.23 8.69
C THR A 272 -9.90 -12.96 7.95
N PHE A 273 -8.92 -12.38 8.65
CA PHE A 273 -7.58 -12.17 8.06
C PHE A 273 -6.84 -13.50 7.95
N ARG A 274 -6.48 -13.89 6.73
CA ARG A 274 -5.82 -15.16 6.42
C ARG A 274 -4.69 -14.97 5.42
N GLY A 275 -3.61 -15.71 5.62
CA GLY A 275 -2.41 -15.64 4.79
C GLY A 275 -1.66 -14.34 5.03
N ARG A 276 -0.46 -14.24 4.47
CA ARG A 276 0.49 -13.11 4.65
C ARG A 276 1.22 -13.08 5.98
N GLU A 277 1.33 -14.20 6.67
CA GLU A 277 2.09 -14.29 7.93
C GLU A 277 3.53 -13.85 7.70
N ASP A 278 4.16 -14.26 6.60
CA ASP A 278 5.55 -13.89 6.27
C ASP A 278 5.71 -12.39 6.03
N GLU A 279 4.84 -11.78 5.21
CA GLU A 279 4.86 -10.34 4.97
C GLU A 279 4.62 -9.55 6.27
N LEU A 280 3.71 -10.04 7.12
CA LEU A 280 3.41 -9.45 8.42
C LEU A 280 4.61 -9.54 9.37
N HIS A 281 5.28 -10.70 9.43
CA HIS A 281 6.52 -10.88 10.20
C HIS A 281 7.62 -9.95 9.68
N ALA A 282 7.84 -9.88 8.36
CA ALA A 282 8.86 -9.02 7.76
C ALA A 282 8.62 -7.53 8.02
N LEU A 283 7.35 -7.09 8.05
CA LEU A 283 6.99 -5.71 8.39
C LEU A 283 7.15 -5.43 9.89
N ARG A 284 6.77 -6.36 10.75
CA ARG A 284 6.95 -6.28 12.20
C ARG A 284 8.44 -6.20 12.56
N ASP A 285 9.27 -7.06 11.98
CA ASP A 285 10.72 -7.07 12.17
C ASP A 285 11.34 -5.74 11.73
N TRP A 286 10.93 -5.20 10.57
CA TRP A 286 11.37 -3.88 10.11
C TRP A 286 11.00 -2.76 11.09
N CYS A 287 9.82 -2.82 11.71
CA CYS A 287 9.45 -1.86 12.75
C CYS A 287 10.38 -1.98 13.97
N GLN A 288 10.72 -3.20 14.38
CA GLN A 288 11.48 -3.45 15.61
C GLN A 288 13.01 -3.26 15.51
N ARG A 289 13.61 -3.14 14.31
CA ARG A 289 15.07 -2.96 14.17
C ARG A 289 15.58 -1.66 14.83
N ASP A 290 16.68 -1.77 15.56
CA ASP A 290 17.27 -0.72 16.41
C ASP A 290 18.18 0.30 15.68
N ALA A 291 18.54 0.07 14.41
CA ALA A 291 19.60 0.85 13.74
C ALA A 291 19.17 2.24 13.23
N GLU A 292 17.90 2.44 12.87
CA GLU A 292 17.41 3.68 12.23
C GLU A 292 16.31 4.38 13.04
N GLY A 293 16.50 5.69 13.27
CA GLY A 293 15.50 6.56 13.89
C GLY A 293 14.27 6.76 13.00
N PHE A 294 14.45 6.94 11.69
CA PHE A 294 13.38 7.09 10.71
C PHE A 294 13.61 6.15 9.54
N SER A 295 12.58 5.43 9.11
CA SER A 295 12.67 4.47 7.99
C SER A 295 11.37 4.43 7.20
N VAL A 296 11.47 4.28 5.87
CA VAL A 296 10.33 4.23 4.93
C VAL A 296 10.30 2.87 4.23
N ARG A 297 9.11 2.29 4.10
CA ARG A 297 8.89 1.05 3.34
C ARG A 297 7.68 1.18 2.44
N VAL A 298 7.76 0.61 1.24
CA VAL A 298 6.68 0.65 0.24
C VAL A 298 6.13 -0.74 0.02
N ILE A 299 4.80 -0.87 0.01
CA ILE A 299 4.10 -2.09 -0.42
C ILE A 299 3.34 -1.76 -1.70
N THR A 300 3.61 -2.51 -2.76
CA THR A 300 2.94 -2.39 -4.06
C THR A 300 2.06 -3.60 -4.34
N GLY A 301 1.17 -3.50 -5.33
CA GLY A 301 0.40 -4.65 -5.82
C GLY A 301 -0.95 -4.23 -6.39
N PRO A 302 -1.58 -5.04 -7.25
CA PRO A 302 -2.88 -4.74 -7.84
C PRO A 302 -4.00 -4.44 -6.84
N GLY A 303 -5.12 -3.89 -7.35
CA GLY A 303 -6.34 -3.67 -6.58
C GLY A 303 -6.89 -4.98 -6.02
N GLY A 304 -7.36 -4.96 -4.76
CA GLY A 304 -7.97 -6.13 -4.13
C GLY A 304 -7.01 -7.19 -3.54
N GLN A 305 -5.69 -6.97 -3.58
CA GLN A 305 -4.71 -7.92 -3.02
C GLN A 305 -4.57 -7.91 -1.49
N GLY A 306 -5.27 -7.02 -0.78
CA GLY A 306 -5.27 -6.99 0.70
C GLY A 306 -4.22 -6.08 1.36
N LYS A 307 -3.58 -5.15 0.64
CA LYS A 307 -2.60 -4.20 1.19
C LYS A 307 -3.12 -3.43 2.42
N SER A 308 -4.30 -2.82 2.31
CA SER A 308 -4.89 -2.03 3.42
C SER A 308 -5.24 -2.92 4.61
N ARG A 309 -5.71 -4.16 4.36
CA ARG A 309 -5.97 -5.17 5.40
C ARG A 309 -4.69 -5.59 6.13
N LEU A 310 -3.60 -5.81 5.39
CA LEU A 310 -2.27 -6.13 5.95
C LEU A 310 -1.74 -5.00 6.84
N ALA A 311 -1.82 -3.75 6.37
CA ALA A 311 -1.36 -2.59 7.14
C ALA A 311 -2.18 -2.36 8.42
N ARG A 312 -3.49 -2.62 8.39
CA ARG A 312 -4.36 -2.58 9.58
C ARG A 312 -3.98 -3.67 10.57
N ARG A 313 -3.81 -4.92 10.11
CA ARG A 313 -3.38 -6.04 10.96
C ARG A 313 -2.03 -5.77 11.62
N LEU A 314 -1.07 -5.20 10.89
CA LEU A 314 0.21 -4.74 11.44
C LEU A 314 0.02 -3.67 12.52
N SER A 315 -0.86 -2.69 12.26
CA SER A 315 -1.12 -1.59 13.19
C SER A 315 -1.68 -2.08 14.52
N ASP A 316 -2.53 -3.11 14.50
CA ASP A 316 -3.11 -3.70 15.71
C ASP A 316 -2.08 -4.48 16.52
N ILE A 317 -1.26 -5.31 15.85
CA ILE A 317 -0.16 -6.05 16.51
C ILE A 317 0.81 -5.08 17.18
N LEU A 318 1.23 -4.02 16.47
CA LEU A 318 2.16 -3.05 17.02
C LEU A 318 1.55 -2.24 18.18
N ARG A 319 0.24 -1.94 18.16
CA ARG A 319 -0.45 -1.31 19.30
C ARG A 319 -0.38 -2.18 20.55
N GLU A 320 -0.59 -3.49 20.41
CA GLU A 320 -0.45 -4.44 21.53
C GLU A 320 0.98 -4.48 22.08
N GLU A 321 1.98 -4.20 21.24
CA GLU A 321 3.40 -4.06 21.61
C GLU A 321 3.76 -2.66 22.15
N GLY A 322 2.78 -1.77 22.29
CA GLY A 322 2.97 -0.43 22.86
C GLY A 322 3.38 0.64 21.85
N TRP A 323 3.36 0.34 20.55
CA TRP A 323 3.54 1.35 19.50
C TRP A 323 2.33 2.27 19.40
N VAL A 324 2.60 3.48 18.97
CA VAL A 324 1.58 4.39 18.46
C VAL A 324 1.44 4.14 16.97
N THR A 325 0.22 3.87 16.48
CA THR A 325 -0.02 3.61 15.06
C THR A 325 -1.18 4.45 14.53
N GLY A 326 -1.02 4.99 13.32
CA GLY A 326 -2.00 5.83 12.66
C GLY A 326 -2.05 5.61 11.16
N HIS A 327 -3.24 5.69 10.58
CA HIS A 327 -3.45 5.70 9.12
C HIS A 327 -3.76 7.12 8.70
N LEU A 328 -2.99 7.65 7.75
CA LEU A 328 -3.20 8.98 7.20
C LEU A 328 -4.50 8.99 6.40
N ARG A 329 -5.38 9.94 6.72
CA ARG A 329 -6.69 10.06 6.08
C ARG A 329 -6.57 10.10 4.56
N ALA A 330 -7.38 9.30 3.88
CA ALA A 330 -7.37 9.19 2.43
C ALA A 330 -7.76 10.51 1.74
N GLU A 331 -8.49 11.39 2.44
CA GLU A 331 -9.02 12.63 1.89
C GLU A 331 -8.04 13.80 1.90
N LEU A 332 -6.91 13.70 2.62
CA LEU A 332 -5.91 14.77 2.68
C LEU A 332 -5.28 14.98 1.29
N ARG A 333 -5.33 16.24 0.82
CA ARG A 333 -5.04 16.64 -0.56
C ARG A 333 -3.67 17.27 -0.74
N HIS A 334 -3.30 17.45 -2.01
CA HIS A 334 -2.08 18.14 -2.43
C HIS A 334 -2.04 19.60 -1.94
N SER A 335 -3.17 20.30 -2.02
CA SER A 335 -3.34 21.73 -1.71
C SER A 335 -3.55 22.07 -0.24
N ASP A 336 -3.71 21.07 0.65
CA ASP A 336 -3.90 21.29 2.09
C ASP A 336 -2.64 21.91 2.70
N LEU A 337 -2.57 23.25 2.67
CA LEU A 337 -1.57 24.12 3.30
C LEU A 337 -1.50 23.96 4.83
N ALA A 338 -2.34 23.10 5.39
CA ALA A 338 -2.57 22.91 6.81
C ALA A 338 -2.28 21.48 7.27
N LEU A 339 -1.24 20.80 6.74
CA LEU A 339 -0.63 19.69 7.50
C LEU A 339 -0.14 20.27 8.84
N PRO A 340 -0.76 19.93 9.99
CA PRO A 340 -0.23 20.30 11.29
C PRO A 340 1.22 19.83 11.41
N GLU A 341 2.03 20.58 12.13
CA GLU A 341 3.47 20.37 12.22
C GLU A 341 3.80 19.03 12.92
N LEU A 342 3.96 17.93 12.14
CA LEU A 342 4.33 16.61 12.68
C LEU A 342 5.73 16.61 13.33
N ARG A 343 6.59 17.59 12.99
CA ARG A 343 7.90 17.79 13.64
C ARG A 343 7.79 17.98 15.15
N SER A 344 6.63 18.45 15.63
CA SER A 344 6.37 18.68 17.06
C SER A 344 6.07 17.40 17.85
N LEU A 345 5.89 16.25 17.17
CA LEU A 345 5.79 14.93 17.77
C LEU A 345 7.18 14.43 18.20
N GLU A 346 7.83 15.12 19.14
CA GLU A 346 8.96 14.55 19.87
C GLU A 346 8.41 13.51 20.87
N THR A 347 8.09 12.31 20.37
CA THR A 347 7.51 11.24 21.20
C THR A 347 8.57 10.25 21.66
N ALA A 348 8.68 9.97 22.95
CA ALA A 348 9.55 8.88 23.43
C ALA A 348 9.06 7.47 23.00
N LEU A 349 7.87 7.37 22.42
CA LEU A 349 7.25 6.11 21.98
C LEU A 349 7.50 5.86 20.50
N PRO A 350 7.65 4.58 20.10
CA PRO A 350 7.80 4.23 18.70
C PRO A 350 6.48 4.47 17.93
N PHE A 351 6.59 5.06 16.73
CA PHE A 351 5.45 5.54 15.94
C PHE A 351 5.44 4.92 14.53
N LEU A 352 4.30 4.38 14.11
CA LEU A 352 4.03 3.94 12.73
C LEU A 352 2.96 4.83 12.10
N LEU A 353 3.29 5.44 10.96
CA LEU A 353 2.34 6.11 10.08
C LEU A 353 2.15 5.31 8.80
N VAL A 354 0.91 5.00 8.45
CA VAL A 354 0.54 4.34 7.19
C VAL A 354 -0.07 5.37 6.23
N VAL A 355 0.36 5.37 4.97
CA VAL A 355 -0.23 6.19 3.91
C VAL A 355 -0.76 5.27 2.81
N ASP A 356 -2.08 5.14 2.72
CA ASP A 356 -2.71 4.41 1.60
C ASP A 356 -2.70 5.26 0.32
N TYR A 357 -2.75 4.64 -0.86
CA TYR A 357 -2.69 5.35 -2.15
C TYR A 357 -1.55 6.38 -2.26
N ALA A 358 -0.35 5.98 -1.85
CA ALA A 358 0.84 6.83 -1.87
C ALA A 358 1.21 7.29 -3.30
N ASP A 359 0.95 6.45 -4.29
CA ASP A 359 1.11 6.71 -5.73
C ASP A 359 0.23 7.83 -6.26
N ALA A 360 -0.99 7.98 -5.71
CA ALA A 360 -1.90 9.07 -6.07
C ALA A 360 -1.61 10.37 -5.30
N ARG A 361 -0.70 10.35 -4.32
CA ARG A 361 -0.43 11.50 -3.42
C ARG A 361 1.08 11.78 -3.24
N PRO A 362 1.88 11.82 -4.32
CA PRO A 362 3.34 11.86 -4.26
C PRO A 362 3.92 13.06 -3.51
N SER A 363 3.31 14.25 -3.65
CA SER A 363 3.80 15.46 -2.97
C SER A 363 3.42 15.49 -1.49
N LEU A 364 2.25 14.93 -1.13
CA LEU A 364 1.86 14.76 0.26
C LEU A 364 2.85 13.83 0.98
N VAL A 365 3.21 12.72 0.35
CA VAL A 365 4.21 11.77 0.85
C VAL A 365 5.55 12.47 1.10
N ARG A 366 6.04 13.27 0.15
CA ARG A 366 7.29 14.04 0.31
C ARG A 366 7.25 14.99 1.51
N ARG A 367 6.15 15.75 1.68
CA ARG A 367 5.97 16.63 2.84
C ARG A 367 5.98 15.87 4.17
N VAL A 368 5.31 14.71 4.22
CA VAL A 368 5.29 13.85 5.40
C VAL A 368 6.70 13.36 5.75
N ILE A 369 7.47 12.93 4.75
CA ILE A 369 8.88 12.52 4.94
C ILE A 369 9.72 13.69 5.46
N ASP A 370 9.59 14.88 4.87
CA ASP A 370 10.34 16.06 5.29
C ASP A 370 10.06 16.49 6.74
N GLN A 371 8.84 16.25 7.23
CA GLN A 371 8.51 16.52 8.63
C GLN A 371 9.02 15.41 9.56
N LEU A 372 8.83 14.14 9.21
CA LEU A 372 9.13 13.01 10.08
C LEU A 372 10.60 12.59 10.11
N ARG A 373 11.38 12.89 9.06
CA ARG A 373 12.82 12.53 9.00
C ARG A 373 13.66 13.13 10.12
N SER A 374 13.19 14.25 10.69
CA SER A 374 13.86 14.95 11.78
C SER A 374 13.45 14.48 13.19
N CYS A 375 12.51 13.53 13.28
CA CYS A 375 12.10 12.95 14.55
C CYS A 375 13.28 12.20 15.20
N ARG A 376 13.55 12.50 16.48
CA ARG A 376 14.64 11.88 17.24
C ARG A 376 14.36 10.45 17.71
N HIS A 377 13.10 10.03 17.62
CA HIS A 377 12.62 8.76 18.13
C HIS A 377 12.16 7.86 16.98
N ARG A 378 11.99 6.57 17.29
CA ARG A 378 11.74 5.53 16.30
C ARG A 378 10.43 5.77 15.56
N THR A 379 10.54 6.17 14.30
CA THR A 379 9.41 6.44 13.40
C THR A 379 9.50 5.55 12.17
N ARG A 380 8.37 4.99 11.76
CA ARG A 380 8.22 4.13 10.59
C ARG A 380 7.13 4.70 9.69
N LEU A 381 7.41 4.82 8.40
CA LEU A 381 6.45 5.27 7.40
C LEU A 381 6.20 4.13 6.41
N LEU A 382 4.97 3.60 6.40
CA LEU A 382 4.54 2.55 5.49
C LEU A 382 3.69 3.16 4.37
N LEU A 383 4.16 3.05 3.14
CA LEU A 383 3.50 3.58 1.95
C LEU A 383 2.84 2.42 1.18
N LEU A 384 1.53 2.50 0.95
CA LEU A 384 0.81 1.52 0.14
C LEU A 384 0.53 2.15 -1.23
N ALA A 385 0.89 1.45 -2.30
CA ALA A 385 0.68 1.90 -3.68
C ALA A 385 0.16 0.76 -4.55
N ARG A 386 -0.45 1.07 -5.69
CA ARG A 386 -0.80 0.03 -6.68
C ARG A 386 0.43 -0.41 -7.47
N THR A 387 1.29 0.55 -7.82
CA THR A 387 2.54 0.30 -8.56
C THR A 387 3.73 1.00 -7.90
N GLY A 388 4.92 0.44 -8.07
CA GLY A 388 6.18 1.03 -7.58
C GLY A 388 6.71 2.16 -8.45
N GLY A 389 5.87 2.75 -9.31
CA GLY A 389 6.24 3.56 -10.47
C GLY A 389 7.05 4.83 -10.19
N THR A 390 7.21 5.65 -11.23
CA THR A 390 8.14 6.79 -11.21
C THR A 390 7.78 7.87 -10.19
N TRP A 391 6.59 7.85 -9.58
CA TRP A 391 6.23 8.75 -8.47
C TRP A 391 7.23 8.73 -7.30
N LYS A 392 7.98 7.61 -7.14
CA LYS A 392 9.09 7.45 -6.19
C LYS A 392 10.37 8.21 -6.57
N THR A 393 10.63 8.37 -7.86
CA THR A 393 11.90 8.88 -8.43
C THR A 393 11.74 10.21 -9.17
N ASP A 394 10.52 10.57 -9.58
CA ASP A 394 10.19 11.80 -10.29
C ASP A 394 10.05 12.95 -9.29
N GLY A 395 11.17 13.30 -8.67
CA GLY A 395 11.38 14.53 -7.94
C GLY A 395 12.00 15.57 -8.85
N PHE A 396 11.19 16.39 -9.52
CA PHE A 396 11.68 17.60 -10.23
C PHE A 396 12.26 18.67 -9.28
N THR A 397 12.28 18.38 -7.99
CA THR A 397 13.05 19.07 -6.97
C THR A 397 13.95 18.04 -6.31
N ALA A 398 15.27 18.21 -6.33
CA ALA A 398 16.16 17.40 -5.50
C ALA A 398 15.88 17.73 -4.02
N SER A 399 15.06 16.92 -3.35
CA SER A 399 14.78 17.01 -1.92
C SER A 399 15.20 15.70 -1.26
N HIS A 400 15.64 15.71 0.00
CA HIS A 400 15.96 14.45 0.71
C HIS A 400 14.77 13.49 0.78
N ALA A 401 13.53 13.97 0.63
CA ALA A 401 12.38 13.08 0.54
C ALA A 401 12.41 12.21 -0.72
N ASP A 402 12.93 12.74 -1.84
CA ASP A 402 13.10 11.98 -3.09
C ASP A 402 14.17 10.89 -2.93
N GLU A 403 15.29 11.20 -2.28
CA GLU A 403 16.35 10.22 -1.97
C GLU A 403 15.81 9.08 -1.08
N ILE A 404 15.09 9.43 -0.01
CA ILE A 404 14.48 8.45 0.89
C ILE A 404 13.46 7.59 0.14
N LEU A 405 12.63 8.17 -0.73
CA LEU A 405 11.64 7.44 -1.51
C LEU A 405 12.26 6.52 -2.56
N ALA A 406 13.30 7.00 -3.26
CA ALA A 406 14.02 6.22 -4.26
C ALA A 406 14.64 4.97 -3.63
N ARG A 407 15.22 5.11 -2.42
CA ARG A 407 15.87 4.03 -1.67
C ARG A 407 14.91 3.18 -0.83
N ALA A 408 13.67 3.61 -0.66
CA ALA A 408 12.70 2.90 0.17
C ALA A 408 12.48 1.47 -0.36
N PRO A 409 12.76 0.43 0.46
CA PRO A 409 12.54 -0.96 0.07
C PRO A 409 11.09 -1.14 -0.36
N THR A 410 10.90 -1.73 -1.55
CA THR A 410 9.58 -1.99 -2.12
C THR A 410 9.31 -3.47 -2.07
N THR A 411 8.21 -3.84 -1.45
CA THR A 411 7.72 -5.22 -1.40
C THR A 411 6.47 -5.30 -2.25
N GLU A 412 6.53 -6.04 -3.36
CA GLU A 412 5.35 -6.32 -4.15
C GLU A 412 4.53 -7.43 -3.50
N LEU A 413 3.26 -7.16 -3.27
CA LEU A 413 2.31 -8.10 -2.71
C LEU A 413 1.75 -8.97 -3.85
N ALA A 414 2.40 -10.12 -4.07
CA ALA A 414 1.97 -11.16 -5.02
C ALA A 414 0.57 -11.70 -4.68
N SER A 415 -0.06 -12.52 -5.53
CA SER A 415 -1.32 -13.22 -5.19
C SER A 415 -1.22 -14.01 -3.88
N LEU A 416 -2.31 -14.07 -3.10
CA LEU A 416 -2.35 -14.88 -1.86
C LEU A 416 -2.35 -16.38 -2.17
N ALA A 417 -2.94 -16.74 -3.30
CA ALA A 417 -3.00 -18.09 -3.83
C ALA A 417 -2.62 -18.00 -5.32
N PRO A 418 -1.32 -18.05 -5.65
CA PRO A 418 -0.89 -18.11 -7.05
C PRO A 418 -1.46 -19.37 -7.72
N GLU A 419 -1.55 -19.38 -9.06
CA GLU A 419 -2.09 -20.52 -9.81
C GLU A 419 -1.35 -21.83 -9.50
N ASP A 420 -0.04 -21.74 -9.24
CA ASP A 420 0.82 -22.88 -8.88
C ASP A 420 0.75 -23.27 -7.40
N GLY A 421 -0.12 -22.63 -6.61
CA GLY A 421 -0.33 -22.94 -5.20
C GLY A 421 -1.11 -24.25 -5.01
N PRO A 422 -1.20 -24.79 -3.77
CA PRO A 422 -2.06 -25.94 -3.50
C PRO A 422 -3.50 -25.61 -3.95
N PRO A 423 -4.16 -26.44 -4.78
CA PRO A 423 -5.48 -26.15 -5.35
C PRO A 423 -6.56 -25.94 -4.28
N GLU A 424 -6.33 -26.48 -3.09
CA GLU A 424 -7.20 -26.35 -1.92
C GLU A 424 -7.24 -24.90 -1.37
N THR A 425 -6.25 -24.06 -1.64
CA THR A 425 -6.09 -22.74 -0.99
C THR A 425 -7.21 -21.75 -1.35
N ARG A 426 -7.52 -21.58 -2.64
CA ARG A 426 -8.60 -20.66 -3.09
C ARG A 426 -9.97 -21.17 -2.70
N THR A 427 -10.15 -22.50 -2.74
CA THR A 427 -11.37 -23.17 -2.29
C THR A 427 -11.62 -22.92 -0.80
N GLU A 428 -10.60 -23.08 0.03
CA GLU A 428 -10.70 -22.80 1.46
C GLU A 428 -10.94 -21.31 1.74
N MET A 429 -10.25 -20.40 1.04
CA MET A 429 -10.50 -18.95 1.14
C MET A 429 -11.96 -18.61 0.79
N PHE A 430 -12.49 -19.24 -0.26
CA PHE A 430 -13.88 -19.08 -0.66
C PHE A 430 -14.83 -19.58 0.43
N THR A 431 -14.59 -20.78 0.97
CA THR A 431 -15.41 -21.37 2.03
C THR A 431 -15.41 -20.53 3.32
N ASP A 432 -14.24 -20.04 3.75
CA ASP A 432 -14.12 -19.17 4.92
C ASP A 432 -14.87 -17.85 4.68
N ALA A 433 -14.66 -17.22 3.53
CA ALA A 433 -15.35 -15.99 3.16
C ALA A 433 -16.87 -16.18 3.14
N LEU A 434 -17.35 -17.33 2.65
CA LEU A 434 -18.75 -17.67 2.59
C LEU A 434 -19.37 -17.82 3.99
N GLY A 435 -18.66 -18.43 4.94
CA GLY A 435 -19.10 -18.51 6.34
C GLY A 435 -19.16 -17.15 7.02
N ASP A 436 -18.04 -16.41 6.97
CA ASP A 436 -17.92 -15.11 7.63
C ASP A 436 -18.91 -14.06 7.07
N LEU A 437 -19.11 -14.03 5.75
CA LEU A 437 -20.08 -13.15 5.11
C LEU A 437 -21.53 -13.54 5.43
N ALA A 438 -21.82 -14.83 5.55
CA ALA A 438 -23.17 -15.31 5.88
C ALA A 438 -23.61 -14.87 7.28
N ASP A 439 -22.70 -14.88 8.25
CA ASP A 439 -22.97 -14.40 9.60
C ASP A 439 -23.32 -12.91 9.60
N LEU A 440 -22.61 -12.09 8.82
CA LEU A 440 -22.87 -10.65 8.73
C LEU A 440 -24.09 -10.30 7.85
N LEU A 441 -24.42 -11.12 6.86
CA LEU A 441 -25.66 -10.97 6.08
C LEU A 441 -26.91 -11.12 6.94
N GLU A 442 -26.83 -11.83 8.06
CA GLU A 442 -27.95 -11.93 9.01
C GLU A 442 -28.22 -10.61 9.75
N GLU A 443 -27.20 -9.76 9.89
CA GLU A 443 -27.30 -8.48 10.60
C GLU A 443 -27.69 -7.31 9.69
N LEU A 444 -27.59 -7.48 8.37
CA LEU A 444 -27.83 -6.43 7.37
C LEU A 444 -29.31 -6.01 7.31
N PRO A 445 -29.65 -4.74 7.60
CA PRO A 445 -31.03 -4.29 7.60
C PRO A 445 -31.61 -4.25 6.19
N GLY A 446 -32.79 -4.84 6.03
CA GLY A 446 -33.58 -4.72 4.80
C GLY A 446 -33.18 -5.66 3.66
N LEU A 447 -32.30 -6.65 3.82
CA LEU A 447 -32.13 -7.66 2.76
C LEU A 447 -33.49 -8.29 2.38
N PRO A 448 -33.90 -8.26 1.10
CA PRO A 448 -35.19 -8.80 0.69
C PRO A 448 -35.18 -10.32 0.80
N GLY A 449 -36.08 -10.88 1.61
CA GLY A 449 -36.31 -12.32 1.73
C GLY A 449 -35.10 -13.06 2.30
N ARG A 450 -35.03 -13.19 3.63
CA ARG A 450 -34.09 -14.11 4.28
C ARG A 450 -34.37 -15.55 3.81
N PRO A 451 -33.35 -16.37 3.49
CA PRO A 451 -33.58 -17.79 3.20
C PRO A 451 -34.29 -18.46 4.40
N PRO A 452 -35.28 -19.35 4.19
CA PRO A 452 -36.01 -20.00 5.27
C PRO A 452 -35.09 -20.73 6.27
N ALA A 453 -33.96 -21.22 5.76
CA ALA A 453 -32.89 -21.90 6.48
C ALA A 453 -31.94 -20.97 7.26
N GLY A 454 -31.91 -19.67 6.97
CA GLY A 454 -30.88 -18.73 7.42
C GLY A 454 -29.62 -18.77 6.55
N TRP A 455 -28.85 -17.68 6.56
CA TRP A 455 -27.64 -17.53 5.75
C TRP A 455 -26.53 -18.52 6.13
N PRO A 456 -26.22 -18.78 7.42
CA PRO A 456 -25.16 -19.73 7.78
C PRO A 456 -25.47 -21.17 7.35
N MET A 457 -26.74 -21.58 7.38
CA MET A 457 -27.12 -22.91 6.90
C MET A 457 -27.05 -23.01 5.37
N LEU A 458 -27.39 -21.93 4.66
CA LEU A 458 -27.19 -21.85 3.21
C LEU A 458 -25.70 -21.92 2.85
N ALA A 459 -24.85 -21.19 3.57
CA ALA A 459 -23.40 -21.20 3.37
C ALA A 459 -22.84 -22.64 3.45
N ASN A 460 -23.20 -23.39 4.49
CA ASN A 460 -22.76 -24.77 4.65
C ASN A 460 -23.23 -25.74 3.55
N ALA A 461 -24.27 -25.39 2.78
CA ALA A 461 -24.79 -26.21 1.70
C ALA A 461 -24.16 -25.89 0.33
N LEU A 462 -23.54 -24.72 0.18
CA LEU A 462 -22.96 -24.27 -1.08
C LEU A 462 -21.56 -24.86 -1.30
N ARG A 463 -21.18 -25.00 -2.57
CA ARG A 463 -19.87 -25.49 -2.97
C ARG A 463 -19.10 -24.41 -3.71
N ALA A 464 -17.77 -24.49 -3.65
CA ALA A 464 -16.89 -23.65 -4.42
C ALA A 464 -17.14 -23.81 -5.93
N PRO A 465 -17.06 -22.71 -6.72
CA PRO A 465 -17.00 -22.79 -8.17
C PRO A 465 -15.84 -23.67 -8.66
N GLN A 466 -16.01 -24.31 -9.82
CA GLN A 466 -14.98 -25.22 -10.39
C GLN A 466 -13.83 -24.48 -11.07
N ASP A 467 -14.04 -23.21 -11.39
CA ASP A 467 -13.14 -22.29 -12.10
C ASP A 467 -12.28 -21.44 -11.15
N LEU A 468 -12.30 -21.69 -9.83
CA LEU A 468 -11.51 -20.90 -8.86
C LEU A 468 -10.00 -20.91 -9.13
N ASP A 469 -9.51 -21.90 -9.87
CA ASP A 469 -8.10 -22.01 -10.27
C ASP A 469 -7.73 -21.05 -11.42
N GLU A 470 -8.70 -20.41 -12.08
CA GLU A 470 -8.45 -19.46 -13.18
C GLU A 470 -7.79 -18.14 -12.71
N PRO A 471 -7.04 -17.45 -13.60
CA PRO A 471 -6.32 -16.22 -13.28
C PRO A 471 -7.21 -15.08 -12.76
N ALA A 472 -8.50 -15.10 -13.10
CA ALA A 472 -9.47 -14.11 -12.64
C ALA A 472 -9.58 -14.05 -11.10
N TYR A 473 -9.27 -15.15 -10.40
CA TYR A 473 -9.39 -15.31 -8.96
C TYR A 473 -8.10 -15.04 -8.17
N GLU A 474 -7.03 -14.57 -8.81
CA GLU A 474 -5.78 -14.19 -8.14
C GLU A 474 -5.93 -13.08 -7.09
N SER A 475 -6.94 -12.23 -7.24
CA SER A 475 -7.24 -11.18 -6.27
C SER A 475 -8.08 -11.74 -5.13
N VAL A 476 -7.62 -11.57 -3.89
CA VAL A 476 -8.38 -11.93 -2.67
C VAL A 476 -9.79 -11.34 -2.71
N LEU A 477 -9.91 -10.10 -3.17
CA LEU A 477 -11.22 -9.44 -3.30
C LEU A 477 -12.11 -10.11 -4.36
N THR A 478 -11.57 -10.66 -5.46
CA THR A 478 -12.39 -11.42 -6.43
C THR A 478 -13.03 -12.61 -5.72
N VAL A 479 -12.25 -13.41 -4.98
CA VAL A 479 -12.76 -14.58 -4.26
C VAL A 479 -13.88 -14.20 -3.28
N GLN A 480 -13.70 -13.11 -2.53
CA GLN A 480 -14.71 -12.61 -1.59
C GLN A 480 -15.97 -12.07 -2.30
N MET A 481 -15.81 -11.37 -3.43
CA MET A 481 -16.93 -10.93 -4.27
C MET A 481 -17.72 -12.13 -4.78
N THR A 482 -17.04 -13.18 -5.26
CA THR A 482 -17.68 -14.41 -5.74
C THR A 482 -18.38 -15.18 -4.62
N ALA A 483 -17.81 -15.24 -3.42
CA ALA A 483 -18.49 -15.81 -2.26
C ALA A 483 -19.78 -15.05 -1.92
N LEU A 484 -19.71 -13.71 -1.89
CA LEU A 484 -20.87 -12.86 -1.61
C LEU A 484 -21.96 -12.99 -2.69
N THR A 485 -21.60 -12.95 -3.98
CA THR A 485 -22.57 -13.13 -5.07
C THR A 485 -23.20 -14.51 -5.03
N THR A 486 -22.42 -15.56 -4.74
CA THR A 486 -22.93 -16.93 -4.62
C THR A 486 -23.99 -17.02 -3.52
N LEU A 487 -23.73 -16.43 -2.35
CA LEU A 487 -24.73 -16.35 -1.28
C LEU A 487 -25.99 -15.62 -1.75
N LEU A 488 -25.84 -14.40 -2.28
CA LEU A 488 -26.97 -13.57 -2.68
C LEU A 488 -27.82 -14.19 -3.80
N GLN A 489 -27.21 -14.93 -4.74
CA GLN A 489 -27.92 -15.62 -5.82
C GLN A 489 -28.65 -16.89 -5.35
N ASN A 490 -28.16 -17.54 -4.29
CA ASN A 490 -28.83 -18.71 -3.71
C ASN A 490 -29.75 -18.35 -2.53
N GLY A 491 -29.84 -17.06 -2.19
CA GLY A 491 -30.80 -16.52 -1.21
C GLY A 491 -32.23 -16.42 -1.78
N SER A 492 -33.15 -15.78 -1.05
CA SER A 492 -34.57 -15.75 -1.47
C SER A 492 -34.88 -14.71 -2.54
N ALA A 493 -33.90 -13.93 -3.01
CA ALA A 493 -34.10 -12.89 -4.01
C ALA A 493 -32.88 -12.77 -4.96
N PRO A 494 -32.63 -13.73 -5.85
CA PRO A 494 -31.61 -13.59 -6.90
C PRO A 494 -31.90 -12.40 -7.84
N VAL A 495 -30.89 -11.96 -8.58
CA VAL A 495 -31.05 -11.00 -9.70
C VAL A 495 -30.76 -11.72 -11.01
N GLU A 496 -31.30 -11.23 -12.11
CA GLU A 496 -30.95 -11.76 -13.44
C GLU A 496 -29.46 -11.59 -13.70
N THR A 497 -28.80 -12.63 -14.20
CA THR A 497 -27.36 -12.68 -14.52
C THR A 497 -27.17 -13.27 -15.92
N ALA A 498 -26.30 -12.67 -16.73
CA ALA A 498 -25.82 -13.25 -17.99
C ALA A 498 -24.80 -14.37 -17.72
N LEU A 499 -24.58 -15.25 -18.70
CA LEU A 499 -23.50 -16.24 -18.64
C LEU A 499 -22.14 -15.52 -18.57
N GLU A 500 -21.24 -16.01 -17.71
CA GLU A 500 -19.84 -15.53 -17.59
C GLU A 500 -19.71 -14.04 -17.21
N GLU A 501 -20.74 -13.45 -16.61
CA GLU A 501 -20.65 -12.07 -16.13
C GLU A 501 -19.72 -11.95 -14.90
N PRO A 502 -18.96 -10.85 -14.78
CA PRO A 502 -18.08 -10.65 -13.64
C PRO A 502 -18.87 -10.38 -12.35
N ALA A 503 -18.33 -10.82 -11.22
CA ALA A 503 -18.96 -10.66 -9.90
C ALA A 503 -19.32 -9.20 -9.57
N GLU A 504 -18.52 -8.22 -10.03
CA GLU A 504 -18.82 -6.80 -9.90
C GLU A 504 -20.19 -6.43 -10.50
N ALA A 505 -20.55 -6.98 -11.66
CA ALA A 505 -21.83 -6.69 -12.33
C ALA A 505 -23.02 -7.24 -11.52
N THR A 506 -22.87 -8.47 -11.01
CA THR A 506 -23.89 -9.12 -10.17
C THR A 506 -24.08 -8.37 -8.86
N LEU A 507 -22.98 -7.99 -8.18
CA LEU A 507 -23.03 -7.21 -6.94
C LEU A 507 -23.71 -5.87 -7.15
N LEU A 508 -23.40 -5.16 -8.25
CA LEU A 508 -24.03 -3.89 -8.55
C LEU A 508 -25.54 -3.99 -8.69
N ARG A 509 -26.08 -5.10 -9.24
CA ARG A 509 -27.54 -5.29 -9.31
C ARG A 509 -28.18 -5.50 -7.93
N HIS A 510 -27.49 -6.19 -7.01
CA HIS A 510 -27.95 -6.27 -5.62
C HIS A 510 -27.86 -4.91 -4.92
N GLU A 511 -26.79 -4.16 -5.18
CA GLU A 511 -26.58 -2.81 -4.65
C GLU A 511 -27.63 -1.81 -5.17
N GLN A 512 -28.07 -1.93 -6.42
CA GLN A 512 -29.14 -1.11 -7.00
C GLN A 512 -30.45 -1.21 -6.23
N ARG A 513 -30.79 -2.37 -5.68
CA ARG A 513 -31.99 -2.52 -4.84
C ARG A 513 -31.89 -1.68 -3.58
N TYR A 514 -30.69 -1.57 -3.02
CA TYR A 514 -30.43 -0.67 -1.90
C TYR A 514 -30.60 0.81 -2.32
N TRP A 515 -30.10 1.20 -3.50
CA TRP A 515 -30.29 2.57 -4.01
C TRP A 515 -31.76 2.92 -4.19
N VAL A 516 -32.53 2.05 -4.84
CA VAL A 516 -33.98 2.25 -5.09
C VAL A 516 -34.73 2.37 -3.77
N ARG A 517 -34.45 1.51 -2.79
CA ARG A 517 -35.09 1.58 -1.47
C ARG A 517 -34.71 2.87 -0.73
N ALA A 518 -33.43 3.23 -0.72
CA ALA A 518 -32.97 4.45 -0.07
C ALA A 518 -33.59 5.70 -0.71
N ALA A 519 -33.89 5.64 -2.00
CA ALA A 519 -34.53 6.70 -2.77
C ALA A 519 -36.06 6.77 -2.60
N GLU A 520 -36.72 5.85 -1.88
CA GLU A 520 -38.19 5.86 -1.71
C GLU A 520 -38.71 7.20 -1.16
N ARG A 521 -37.93 7.86 -0.30
CA ARG A 521 -38.28 9.17 0.28
C ARG A 521 -38.11 10.35 -0.69
N LEU A 522 -37.38 10.18 -1.78
CA LEU A 522 -37.25 11.18 -2.85
C LEU A 522 -38.49 11.22 -3.76
N GLY A 523 -39.38 10.22 -3.72
CA GLY A 523 -40.42 10.06 -4.73
C GLY A 523 -39.87 9.51 -6.06
N PRO A 524 -40.66 9.53 -7.15
CA PRO A 524 -40.29 8.82 -8.38
C PRO A 524 -39.06 9.46 -9.04
N LEU A 525 -37.97 8.71 -9.07
CA LEU A 525 -36.79 8.94 -9.90
C LEU A 525 -36.57 7.70 -10.75
N ASP A 526 -36.18 7.90 -12.00
CA ASP A 526 -35.84 6.79 -12.87
C ASP A 526 -34.60 6.05 -12.31
N PRO A 527 -34.57 4.71 -12.32
CA PRO A 527 -33.40 3.96 -11.86
C PRO A 527 -32.11 4.43 -12.55
N THR A 528 -32.14 4.73 -13.85
CA THR A 528 -30.96 5.21 -14.61
C THR A 528 -30.41 6.51 -14.03
N THR A 529 -31.27 7.40 -13.53
CA THR A 529 -30.85 8.63 -12.85
C THR A 529 -30.12 8.32 -11.55
N LEU A 530 -30.60 7.35 -10.76
CA LEU A 530 -29.92 6.92 -9.52
C LEU A 530 -28.54 6.33 -9.84
N HIS A 531 -28.44 5.51 -10.89
CA HIS A 531 -27.17 4.94 -11.35
C HIS A 531 -26.15 6.02 -11.71
N ARG A 532 -26.55 7.04 -12.49
CA ARG A 532 -25.65 8.13 -12.87
C ARG A 532 -25.29 9.02 -11.68
N ALA A 533 -26.22 9.30 -10.78
CA ALA A 533 -25.94 10.06 -9.57
C ALA A 533 -24.89 9.36 -8.70
N VAL A 534 -24.99 8.04 -8.51
CA VAL A 534 -23.98 7.25 -7.79
C VAL A 534 -22.63 7.24 -8.53
N ALA A 535 -22.64 7.16 -9.87
CA ALA A 535 -21.41 7.22 -10.66
C ALA A 535 -20.71 8.59 -10.55
N VAL A 536 -21.48 9.69 -10.59
CA VAL A 536 -20.97 11.06 -10.35
C VAL A 536 -20.36 11.18 -8.96
N ALA A 537 -21.03 10.67 -7.93
CA ALA A 537 -20.50 10.69 -6.57
C ALA A 537 -19.16 9.95 -6.45
N ALA A 538 -19.03 8.80 -7.12
CA ALA A 538 -17.81 8.00 -7.14
C ALA A 538 -16.66 8.66 -7.94
N LEU A 539 -16.98 9.25 -9.10
CA LEU A 539 -16.02 9.91 -9.97
C LEU A 539 -15.50 11.23 -9.38
N CYS A 540 -16.41 12.15 -9.06
CA CYS A 540 -16.05 13.51 -8.68
C CYS A 540 -15.64 13.59 -7.20
N GLY A 541 -16.33 12.87 -6.30
CA GLY A 541 -16.35 13.25 -4.88
C GLY A 541 -16.87 14.68 -4.69
N ALA A 542 -16.85 15.17 -3.44
CA ALA A 542 -17.13 16.57 -3.12
C ALA A 542 -16.61 16.91 -1.72
N THR A 543 -15.98 18.08 -1.55
CA THR A 543 -15.59 18.62 -0.24
C THR A 543 -16.76 19.27 0.47
N ASP A 544 -17.53 20.05 -0.28
CA ASP A 544 -18.65 20.84 0.21
C ASP A 544 -19.91 20.62 -0.63
N GLU A 545 -21.00 21.22 -0.16
CA GLU A 545 -22.29 21.12 -0.81
C GLU A 545 -22.32 21.79 -2.20
N ALA A 546 -21.46 22.80 -2.43
CA ALA A 546 -21.44 23.51 -3.71
C ALA A 546 -20.80 22.67 -4.82
N GLU A 547 -19.65 22.04 -4.55
CA GLU A 547 -19.02 21.07 -5.44
C GLU A 547 -19.98 19.90 -5.74
N ALA A 548 -20.69 19.43 -4.72
CA ALA A 548 -21.67 18.36 -4.83
C ALA A 548 -22.85 18.72 -5.75
N LEU A 549 -23.46 19.87 -5.53
CA LEU A 549 -24.56 20.38 -6.35
C LEU A 549 -24.14 20.63 -7.79
N ALA A 550 -22.94 21.18 -8.01
CA ALA A 550 -22.40 21.42 -9.35
C ALA A 550 -22.26 20.11 -10.14
N ALA A 551 -21.68 19.07 -9.52
CA ALA A 551 -21.49 17.78 -10.16
C ALA A 551 -22.82 17.07 -10.49
N VAL A 552 -23.78 17.06 -9.54
CA VAL A 552 -25.11 16.45 -9.77
C VAL A 552 -25.92 17.25 -10.79
N GLY A 553 -25.79 18.57 -10.80
CA GLY A 553 -26.53 19.46 -11.71
C GLY A 553 -26.18 19.32 -13.20
N VAL A 554 -25.07 18.64 -13.52
CA VAL A 554 -24.71 18.31 -14.91
C VAL A 554 -25.60 17.20 -15.50
N LEU A 555 -26.23 16.38 -14.66
CA LEU A 555 -27.10 15.31 -15.13
C LEU A 555 -28.39 15.89 -15.73
N PRO A 556 -28.64 15.71 -17.05
CA PRO A 556 -29.76 16.39 -17.72
C PRO A 556 -31.14 15.88 -17.24
N GLU A 557 -31.20 14.67 -16.67
CA GLU A 557 -32.42 14.09 -16.10
C GLU A 557 -32.76 14.62 -14.71
N VAL A 558 -31.83 15.30 -14.04
CA VAL A 558 -32.03 15.84 -12.69
C VAL A 558 -32.45 17.31 -12.81
N PRO A 559 -33.72 17.66 -12.55
CA PRO A 559 -34.13 19.06 -12.57
C PRO A 559 -33.34 19.88 -11.55
N PRO A 560 -32.98 21.14 -11.84
CA PRO A 560 -32.24 21.98 -10.89
C PRO A 560 -32.90 22.10 -9.52
N ALA A 561 -34.25 22.10 -9.48
CA ALA A 561 -35.03 22.13 -8.24
C ALA A 561 -34.85 20.87 -7.36
N ARG A 562 -34.41 19.75 -7.94
CA ARG A 562 -34.23 18.46 -7.27
C ARG A 562 -32.77 18.09 -7.02
N ALA A 563 -31.81 18.86 -7.54
CA ALA A 563 -30.38 18.59 -7.36
C ALA A 563 -29.99 18.50 -5.87
N ALA A 564 -30.57 19.36 -5.02
CA ALA A 564 -30.36 19.32 -3.57
C ALA A 564 -30.91 18.05 -2.92
N GLU A 565 -32.07 17.56 -3.36
CA GLU A 565 -32.66 16.32 -2.85
C GLU A 565 -31.77 15.10 -3.19
N VAL A 566 -31.32 15.02 -4.44
CA VAL A 566 -30.43 13.94 -4.91
C VAL A 566 -29.07 14.00 -4.20
N THR A 567 -28.52 15.21 -4.01
CA THR A 567 -27.27 15.46 -3.30
C THR A 567 -27.37 15.05 -1.82
N ALA A 568 -28.46 15.40 -1.15
CA ALA A 568 -28.74 14.96 0.22
C ALA A 568 -28.91 13.44 0.31
N TRP A 569 -29.59 12.82 -0.67
CA TRP A 569 -29.72 11.37 -0.73
C TRP A 569 -28.37 10.67 -0.88
N LEU A 570 -27.49 11.12 -1.78
CA LEU A 570 -26.14 10.58 -1.93
C LEU A 570 -25.35 10.63 -0.61
N ARG A 571 -25.44 11.75 0.11
CA ARG A 571 -24.84 11.91 1.44
C ARG A 571 -25.39 10.93 2.48
N THR A 572 -26.67 10.57 2.40
CA THR A 572 -27.26 9.55 3.31
C THR A 572 -26.95 8.11 2.89
N LEU A 573 -26.79 7.89 1.58
CA LEU A 573 -26.54 6.58 0.98
C LEU A 573 -25.15 6.07 1.37
N TYR A 574 -24.13 6.90 1.19
CA TYR A 574 -22.77 6.65 1.66
C TYR A 574 -22.34 7.82 2.55
N PRO A 575 -22.23 7.63 3.88
CA PRO A 575 -21.88 8.71 4.79
C PRO A 575 -20.46 9.19 4.50
N PRO A 576 -20.25 10.51 4.51
CA PRO A 576 -18.92 11.06 4.32
C PRO A 576 -18.06 10.93 5.58
N GLY A 577 -16.74 10.90 5.38
CA GLY A 577 -15.79 11.32 6.41
C GLY A 577 -15.87 12.84 6.69
N PRO A 578 -15.19 13.35 7.72
CA PRO A 578 -15.37 14.72 8.21
C PRO A 578 -15.07 15.85 7.20
N ASP A 579 -14.29 15.58 6.15
CA ASP A 579 -13.90 16.58 5.14
C ASP A 579 -14.52 16.33 3.75
N ARG A 580 -15.57 15.51 3.67
CA ARG A 580 -16.33 15.31 2.43
C ARG A 580 -17.80 15.64 2.61
N PHE A 581 -18.43 16.00 1.51
CA PHE A 581 -19.87 16.17 1.49
C PHE A 581 -20.62 14.83 1.39
N TRP A 582 -20.12 13.85 0.64
CA TRP A 582 -20.66 12.48 0.58
C TRP A 582 -19.55 11.43 0.54
N GLY A 583 -19.89 10.19 0.91
CA GLY A 583 -19.05 9.01 0.70
C GLY A 583 -19.11 8.50 -0.73
N THR A 584 -18.43 7.38 -1.00
CA THR A 584 -18.40 6.74 -2.32
C THR A 584 -18.80 5.27 -2.22
N LEU A 585 -19.20 4.68 -3.34
CA LEU A 585 -19.41 3.25 -3.47
C LEU A 585 -18.08 2.51 -3.24
N GLN A 586 -18.08 1.59 -2.27
CA GLN A 586 -16.93 0.80 -1.85
C GLN A 586 -17.25 -0.70 -1.95
N PRO A 587 -16.24 -1.57 -2.17
CA PRO A 587 -14.81 -1.26 -2.35
C PRO A 587 -14.55 -0.53 -3.67
N ASP A 588 -13.46 0.24 -3.73
CA ASP A 588 -13.09 1.06 -4.91
C ASP A 588 -13.19 0.30 -6.24
N ARG A 589 -12.87 -0.99 -6.27
CA ARG A 589 -12.99 -1.83 -7.49
C ARG A 589 -14.42 -1.90 -8.04
N VAL A 590 -15.43 -1.95 -7.17
CA VAL A 590 -16.85 -1.94 -7.56
C VAL A 590 -17.26 -0.53 -8.01
N GLY A 591 -16.75 0.52 -7.35
CA GLY A 591 -16.95 1.91 -7.75
C GLY A 591 -16.34 2.23 -9.13
N GLU A 592 -15.11 1.79 -9.36
CA GLU A 592 -14.35 1.90 -10.63
C GLU A 592 -15.09 1.18 -11.76
N TYR A 593 -15.58 -0.04 -11.52
CA TYR A 593 -16.37 -0.80 -12.48
C TYR A 593 -17.75 -0.15 -12.75
N HIS A 594 -18.42 0.39 -11.74
CA HIS A 594 -19.67 1.14 -11.94
C HIS A 594 -19.45 2.40 -12.75
N ALA A 595 -18.35 3.13 -12.51
CA ALA A 595 -17.99 4.32 -13.26
C ALA A 595 -17.75 4.03 -14.74
N SER A 596 -17.04 2.93 -15.07
CA SER A 596 -16.84 2.54 -16.47
C SER A 596 -18.15 2.14 -17.16
N ARG A 597 -19.04 1.44 -16.47
CA ARG A 597 -20.39 1.12 -16.99
C ARG A 597 -21.26 2.36 -17.18
N ALA A 598 -21.21 3.31 -16.25
CA ALA A 598 -21.95 4.55 -16.38
C ALA A 598 -21.47 5.39 -17.59
N LEU A 599 -20.18 5.31 -17.90
CA LEU A 599 -19.56 5.99 -19.03
C LEU A 599 -19.89 5.32 -20.38
N LEU A 600 -19.93 3.98 -20.43
CA LEU A 600 -19.98 3.23 -21.69
C LEU A 600 -21.32 2.53 -21.97
N ASP A 601 -22.01 2.03 -20.95
CA ASP A 601 -23.16 1.14 -21.12
C ASP A 601 -24.52 1.84 -20.93
N LEU A 602 -24.56 2.98 -20.23
CA LEU A 602 -25.81 3.71 -20.03
C LEU A 602 -26.18 4.48 -21.30
N ASP A 603 -27.49 4.60 -21.55
CA ASP A 603 -28.03 5.36 -22.68
C ASP A 603 -28.95 6.50 -22.18
N PRO A 604 -28.60 7.78 -22.42
CA PRO A 604 -27.31 8.26 -22.93
C PRO A 604 -26.12 7.96 -21.99
N PRO A 605 -24.87 8.01 -22.47
CA PRO A 605 -23.70 7.84 -21.62
C PRO A 605 -23.52 9.02 -20.66
N LEU A 606 -22.74 8.83 -19.59
CA LEU A 606 -22.42 9.90 -18.65
C LEU A 606 -21.73 11.09 -19.38
N PRO A 607 -22.17 12.35 -19.16
CA PRO A 607 -21.63 13.52 -19.86
C PRO A 607 -20.25 13.95 -19.30
N LEU A 608 -19.21 13.17 -19.60
CA LEU A 608 -17.87 13.29 -19.02
C LEU A 608 -17.23 14.68 -19.23
N ALA A 609 -17.35 15.26 -20.43
CA ALA A 609 -16.80 16.59 -20.72
C ALA A 609 -17.45 17.70 -19.87
N ALA A 610 -18.77 17.63 -19.69
CA ALA A 610 -19.48 18.60 -18.86
C ALA A 610 -19.11 18.46 -17.37
N LEU A 611 -18.90 17.23 -16.90
CA LEU A 611 -18.41 16.97 -15.55
C LEU A 611 -17.00 17.52 -15.34
N LEU A 612 -16.07 17.30 -16.27
CA LEU A 612 -14.72 17.87 -16.19
C LEU A 612 -14.76 19.40 -16.18
N ALA A 613 -15.60 20.01 -17.02
CA ALA A 613 -15.71 21.46 -17.13
C ALA A 613 -16.28 22.15 -15.86
N CYS A 614 -17.19 21.49 -15.15
CA CYS A 614 -17.77 22.03 -13.91
C CYS A 614 -16.98 21.69 -12.63
N SER A 615 -16.03 20.76 -12.73
CA SER A 615 -15.27 20.22 -11.59
C SER A 615 -14.15 21.17 -11.14
N SER A 616 -13.89 21.20 -9.83
CA SER A 616 -12.67 21.82 -9.29
C SER A 616 -11.42 21.04 -9.72
N THR A 617 -10.22 21.64 -9.55
CA THR A 617 -8.93 20.97 -9.84
C THR A 617 -8.83 19.60 -9.19
N ASP A 618 -9.23 19.48 -7.92
CA ASP A 618 -9.16 18.21 -7.18
C ASP A 618 -10.20 17.21 -7.69
N GLN A 619 -11.42 17.66 -8.03
CA GLN A 619 -12.45 16.80 -8.63
C GLN A 619 -12.02 16.30 -10.02
N GLN A 620 -11.35 17.13 -10.82
CA GLN A 620 -10.80 16.74 -12.13
C GLN A 620 -9.74 15.65 -11.98
N VAL A 621 -8.79 15.82 -11.06
CA VAL A 621 -7.76 14.82 -10.78
C VAL A 621 -8.39 13.52 -10.28
N GLN A 622 -9.34 13.59 -9.34
CA GLN A 622 -10.03 12.40 -8.81
C GLN A 622 -10.80 11.66 -9.90
N LEU A 623 -11.57 12.37 -10.73
CA LEU A 623 -12.39 11.81 -11.80
C LEU A 623 -11.53 11.03 -12.79
N VAL A 624 -10.43 11.62 -13.28
CA VAL A 624 -9.53 10.93 -14.20
C VAL A 624 -8.81 9.77 -13.49
N THR A 625 -8.43 9.94 -12.23
CA THR A 625 -7.81 8.87 -11.42
C THR A 625 -8.70 7.64 -11.34
N VAL A 626 -10.00 7.82 -11.05
CA VAL A 626 -10.96 6.71 -10.96
C VAL A 626 -11.12 6.00 -12.31
N LEU A 627 -11.20 6.74 -13.42
CA LEU A 627 -11.33 6.15 -14.76
C LEU A 627 -10.05 5.45 -15.23
N VAL A 628 -8.87 6.01 -14.96
CA VAL A 628 -7.57 5.36 -15.22
C VAL A 628 -7.47 4.05 -14.43
N ARG A 629 -7.87 4.07 -13.15
CA ARG A 629 -7.91 2.86 -12.31
C ARG A 629 -8.87 1.81 -12.84
N ALA A 630 -10.06 2.23 -13.30
CA ALA A 630 -11.02 1.34 -13.95
C ALA A 630 -10.43 0.72 -15.22
N ALA A 631 -9.77 1.51 -16.07
CA ALA A 631 -9.11 1.03 -17.29
C ALA A 631 -8.04 -0.01 -16.98
N VAL A 632 -7.16 0.25 -16.00
CA VAL A 632 -6.14 -0.72 -15.54
C VAL A 632 -6.80 -2.00 -15.00
N ALA A 633 -7.87 -1.90 -14.22
CA ALA A 633 -8.58 -3.06 -13.70
C ALA A 633 -9.26 -3.88 -14.81
N HIS A 634 -9.75 -3.23 -15.88
CA HIS A 634 -10.24 -3.92 -17.07
C HIS A 634 -9.10 -4.61 -17.83
N HIS A 635 -7.96 -3.95 -18.01
CA HIS A 635 -6.79 -4.51 -18.66
C HIS A 635 -6.28 -5.76 -17.93
N GLN A 636 -6.11 -5.68 -16.61
CA GLN A 636 -5.67 -6.81 -15.77
C GLN A 636 -6.63 -8.01 -15.83
N ALA A 637 -7.93 -7.75 -16.02
CA ALA A 637 -8.92 -8.80 -16.20
C ALA A 637 -9.08 -9.27 -17.66
N GLY A 638 -8.11 -8.97 -18.55
CA GLY A 638 -8.14 -9.35 -19.97
C GLY A 638 -9.13 -8.58 -20.84
N ARG A 639 -9.81 -7.56 -20.31
CA ARG A 639 -10.83 -6.75 -21.01
C ARG A 639 -10.20 -5.54 -21.72
N THR A 640 -9.28 -5.81 -22.64
CA THR A 640 -8.50 -4.77 -23.35
C THR A 640 -9.37 -3.85 -24.20
N ALA A 641 -10.43 -4.34 -24.84
CA ALA A 641 -11.38 -3.51 -25.58
C ALA A 641 -12.04 -2.44 -24.70
N ARG A 642 -12.46 -2.81 -23.47
CA ARG A 642 -13.02 -1.87 -22.50
C ARG A 642 -12.00 -0.83 -22.04
N THR A 643 -10.72 -1.21 -21.97
CA THR A 643 -9.63 -0.28 -21.64
C THR A 643 -9.50 0.79 -22.73
N ALA A 644 -9.53 0.37 -24.01
CA ALA A 644 -9.49 1.27 -25.15
C ALA A 644 -10.70 2.21 -25.21
N ASP A 645 -11.91 1.70 -24.93
CA ASP A 645 -13.12 2.53 -24.91
C ASP A 645 -13.07 3.61 -23.81
N ILE A 646 -12.60 3.27 -22.61
CA ILE A 646 -12.42 4.23 -21.51
C ILE A 646 -11.36 5.27 -21.88
N GLN A 647 -10.22 4.83 -22.44
CA GLN A 647 -9.18 5.73 -22.91
C GLN A 647 -9.73 6.72 -23.94
N GLN A 648 -10.48 6.25 -24.94
CA GLN A 648 -11.04 7.11 -25.97
C GLN A 648 -12.04 8.12 -25.40
N ALA A 649 -12.90 7.68 -24.48
CA ALA A 649 -13.84 8.58 -23.81
C ALA A 649 -13.14 9.67 -22.99
N LEU A 650 -12.06 9.33 -22.29
CA LEU A 650 -11.21 10.29 -21.57
C LEU A 650 -10.56 11.29 -22.53
N LEU A 651 -9.94 10.81 -23.61
CA LEU A 651 -9.32 11.67 -24.63
C LEU A 651 -10.33 12.67 -25.22
N ASN A 652 -11.50 12.18 -25.64
CA ASN A 652 -12.55 13.05 -26.19
C ASN A 652 -13.03 14.11 -25.18
N ALA A 653 -13.12 13.76 -23.89
CA ALA A 653 -13.56 14.68 -22.86
C ALA A 653 -12.49 15.74 -22.51
N LEU A 654 -11.20 15.35 -22.53
CA LEU A 654 -10.07 16.26 -22.37
C LEU A 654 -9.92 17.19 -23.58
N GLU A 655 -10.20 16.73 -24.81
CA GLU A 655 -10.22 17.61 -25.98
C GLU A 655 -11.32 18.68 -25.89
N ALA A 656 -12.46 18.34 -25.30
CA ALA A 656 -13.57 19.26 -25.10
C ALA A 656 -13.37 20.24 -23.93
N THR A 657 -12.34 20.04 -23.08
CA THR A 657 -12.18 20.77 -21.82
C THR A 657 -10.76 21.31 -21.66
N THR A 658 -10.59 22.60 -21.32
CA THR A 658 -9.25 23.14 -21.02
C THR A 658 -8.87 22.86 -19.57
N ALA A 659 -7.87 22.00 -19.34
CA ALA A 659 -7.30 21.74 -18.02
C ALA A 659 -6.15 22.72 -17.69
N GLY A 660 -6.03 23.11 -16.43
CA GLY A 660 -4.92 23.93 -15.95
C GLY A 660 -3.59 23.15 -15.90
N ILE A 661 -2.47 23.87 -15.86
CA ILE A 661 -1.12 23.27 -15.82
C ILE A 661 -0.94 22.31 -14.64
N ASP A 662 -1.42 22.69 -13.45
CA ASP A 662 -1.30 21.87 -12.25
C ASP A 662 -2.10 20.57 -12.36
N VAL A 663 -3.28 20.61 -12.98
CA VAL A 663 -4.10 19.42 -13.24
C VAL A 663 -3.35 18.47 -14.16
N LEU A 664 -2.87 18.96 -15.30
CA LEU A 664 -2.17 18.14 -16.29
C LEU A 664 -0.91 17.50 -15.72
N HIS A 665 -0.14 18.23 -14.91
CA HIS A 665 1.01 17.68 -14.21
C HIS A 665 0.62 16.55 -13.25
N GLN A 666 -0.43 16.72 -12.43
CA GLN A 666 -0.90 15.66 -11.53
C GLN A 666 -1.41 14.44 -12.30
N LEU A 667 -2.16 14.64 -13.39
CA LEU A 667 -2.69 13.55 -14.20
C LEU A 667 -1.58 12.69 -14.82
N GLN A 668 -0.48 13.28 -15.27
CA GLN A 668 0.67 12.52 -15.77
C GLN A 668 1.30 11.62 -14.73
N ILE A 669 1.27 12.01 -13.44
CA ILE A 669 1.83 11.21 -12.36
C ILE A 669 0.89 10.04 -12.02
N VAL A 670 -0.41 10.24 -12.15
CA VAL A 670 -1.43 9.25 -11.81
C VAL A 670 -1.51 8.13 -12.84
N VAL A 671 -1.28 8.41 -14.13
CA VAL A 671 -1.33 7.40 -15.19
C VAL A 671 -0.15 6.45 -15.04
N PRO A 672 -0.38 5.16 -14.67
CA PRO A 672 0.71 4.23 -14.44
C PRO A 672 1.41 3.91 -15.75
N TYR A 673 2.72 3.74 -15.70
CA TYR A 673 3.51 3.24 -16.83
C TYR A 673 3.45 1.72 -16.91
N GLY A 674 3.53 1.18 -18.13
CA GLY A 674 3.63 -0.26 -18.39
C GLY A 674 2.65 -0.72 -19.47
N ASN A 675 2.62 -2.02 -19.74
CA ASN A 675 1.72 -2.61 -20.71
C ASN A 675 0.29 -2.67 -20.14
N ASN A 676 -0.38 -1.52 -20.06
CA ASN A 676 -1.73 -1.36 -19.52
C ASN A 676 -2.69 -0.72 -20.54
N GLY A 677 -2.21 -0.45 -21.75
CA GLY A 677 -2.98 0.15 -22.84
C GLY A 677 -3.33 1.63 -22.64
N LEU A 678 -2.57 2.37 -21.81
CA LEU A 678 -2.79 3.81 -21.53
C LEU A 678 -1.71 4.74 -22.11
N ASP A 679 -0.84 4.23 -22.99
CA ASP A 679 0.29 5.01 -23.52
C ASP A 679 -0.16 6.23 -24.34
N ASP A 680 -1.23 6.13 -25.13
CA ASP A 680 -1.75 7.26 -25.90
C ASP A 680 -2.34 8.35 -24.99
N LEU A 681 -3.04 7.96 -23.92
CA LEU A 681 -3.52 8.91 -22.91
C LEU A 681 -2.36 9.65 -22.26
N ASN A 682 -1.31 8.91 -21.89
CA ASN A 682 -0.12 9.49 -21.26
C ASN A 682 0.58 10.48 -22.20
N LEU A 683 0.78 10.08 -23.46
CA LEU A 683 1.37 10.92 -24.49
C LEU A 683 0.54 12.19 -24.71
N ARG A 684 -0.79 12.07 -24.80
CA ARG A 684 -1.66 13.24 -24.99
C ARG A 684 -1.59 14.20 -23.80
N LEU A 685 -1.65 13.68 -22.58
CA LEU A 685 -1.50 14.50 -21.38
C LEU A 685 -0.13 15.20 -21.36
N ALA A 686 0.93 14.54 -21.84
CA ALA A 686 2.26 15.10 -22.01
C ALA A 686 2.32 16.28 -23.00
N GLU A 687 1.67 16.13 -24.15
CA GLU A 687 1.55 17.18 -25.17
C GLU A 687 0.77 18.39 -24.65
N ASP A 688 -0.39 18.17 -24.01
CA ASP A 688 -1.24 19.25 -23.48
C ASP A 688 -0.56 19.99 -22.31
N HIS A 689 0.18 19.28 -21.45
CA HIS A 689 0.96 19.89 -20.38
C HIS A 689 2.08 20.77 -20.96
N LEU A 690 2.81 20.30 -21.98
CA LEU A 690 3.85 21.08 -22.63
C LEU A 690 3.26 22.34 -23.32
N ALA A 691 2.11 22.21 -23.99
CA ALA A 691 1.45 23.33 -24.64
C ALA A 691 1.10 24.44 -23.62
N THR A 692 0.50 24.05 -22.48
CA THR A 692 0.16 24.97 -21.39
C THR A 692 1.40 25.56 -20.73
N ALA A 693 2.44 24.76 -20.47
CA ALA A 693 3.69 25.21 -19.88
C ALA A 693 4.43 26.21 -20.79
N ARG A 694 4.45 26.00 -22.10
CA ARG A 694 4.98 26.96 -23.08
C ARG A 694 4.22 28.28 -23.05
N GLN A 695 2.91 28.25 -22.85
CA GLN A 695 2.11 29.48 -22.74
C GLN A 695 2.47 30.28 -21.48
N HIS A 696 2.60 29.63 -20.32
CA HIS A 696 3.03 30.29 -19.08
C HIS A 696 4.48 30.77 -19.12
N ALA A 697 5.37 30.03 -19.80
CA ALA A 697 6.78 30.39 -19.92
C ALA A 697 7.01 31.72 -20.69
N LYS A 698 6.02 32.19 -21.46
CA LYS A 698 6.05 33.51 -22.13
C LYS A 698 6.13 34.68 -21.15
N ASP A 699 5.70 34.48 -19.91
CA ASP A 699 5.76 35.50 -18.85
C ASP A 699 7.20 35.76 -18.36
N GLY A 700 8.16 34.92 -18.79
CA GLY A 700 9.59 35.10 -18.51
C GLY A 700 10.01 34.82 -17.07
N SER A 701 9.09 34.38 -16.20
CA SER A 701 9.41 34.05 -14.82
C SER A 701 10.27 32.77 -14.74
N THR A 702 11.22 32.76 -13.81
CA THR A 702 12.08 31.59 -13.56
C THR A 702 11.27 30.36 -13.16
N SER A 703 10.17 30.52 -12.43
CA SER A 703 9.27 29.43 -12.05
C SER A 703 8.55 28.83 -13.26
N ALA A 704 8.08 29.67 -14.19
CA ALA A 704 7.41 29.19 -15.40
C ALA A 704 8.38 28.47 -16.35
N GLN A 705 9.62 28.95 -16.45
CA GLN A 705 10.67 28.26 -17.20
C GLN A 705 11.06 26.91 -16.57
N ALA A 706 11.13 26.83 -15.24
CA ALA A 706 11.33 25.55 -14.55
C ALA A 706 10.17 24.57 -14.83
N ALA A 707 8.92 25.03 -14.77
CA ALA A 707 7.74 24.22 -15.11
C ALA A 707 7.76 23.73 -16.58
N LEU A 708 8.26 24.55 -17.51
CA LEU A 708 8.49 24.13 -18.89
C LEU A 708 9.52 22.98 -18.98
N GLY A 709 10.62 23.07 -18.22
CA GLY A 709 11.61 21.99 -18.12
C GLY A 709 11.02 20.68 -17.61
N VAL A 710 10.08 20.74 -16.65
CA VAL A 710 9.32 19.59 -16.14
C VAL A 710 8.43 19.00 -17.24
N ALA A 711 7.64 19.82 -17.92
CA ALA A 711 6.73 19.36 -18.97
C ALA A 711 7.49 18.70 -20.14
N LEU A 712 8.63 19.25 -20.55
CA LEU A 712 9.51 18.67 -21.58
C LEU A 712 10.05 17.29 -21.16
N SER A 713 10.34 17.10 -19.87
CA SER A 713 10.78 15.81 -19.34
C SER A 713 9.68 14.75 -19.43
N GLY A 714 8.45 15.11 -19.06
CA GLY A 714 7.28 14.25 -19.18
C GLY A 714 7.06 13.81 -20.63
N LEU A 715 7.07 14.76 -21.57
CA LEU A 715 6.88 14.47 -22.99
C LEU A 715 8.02 13.63 -23.59
N SER A 716 9.29 13.91 -23.28
CA SER A 716 10.42 13.11 -23.78
C SER A 716 10.27 11.65 -23.36
N SER A 717 9.83 11.43 -22.11
CA SER A 717 9.64 10.09 -21.56
C SER A 717 8.44 9.37 -22.19
N ALA A 718 7.33 10.09 -22.43
CA ALA A 718 6.16 9.54 -23.10
C ALA A 718 6.46 9.16 -24.57
N LEU A 719 7.13 10.05 -25.32
CA LEU A 719 7.53 9.81 -26.71
C LEU A 719 8.46 8.61 -26.86
N SER A 720 9.45 8.47 -25.98
CA SER A 720 10.38 7.34 -26.06
C SER A 720 9.70 6.00 -25.77
N ARG A 721 8.66 5.98 -24.92
CA ARG A 721 7.88 4.76 -24.67
C ARG A 721 6.98 4.41 -25.85
N ALA A 722 6.42 5.42 -26.52
CA ALA A 722 5.70 5.26 -27.78
C ALA A 722 6.61 4.88 -28.97
N GLY A 723 7.91 4.60 -28.74
CA GLY A 723 8.89 4.26 -29.79
C GLY A 723 9.31 5.45 -30.67
N ARG A 724 8.83 6.67 -30.38
CA ARG A 724 9.12 7.91 -31.14
C ARG A 724 10.44 8.52 -30.68
N HIS A 725 11.54 7.77 -30.84
CA HIS A 725 12.84 8.10 -30.25
C HIS A 725 13.46 9.40 -30.78
N GLU A 726 13.31 9.73 -32.06
CA GLU A 726 13.81 11.01 -32.60
C GLU A 726 13.10 12.22 -32.00
N GLU A 727 11.78 12.13 -31.80
CA GLU A 727 11.00 13.21 -31.20
C GLU A 727 11.28 13.33 -29.71
N ALA A 728 11.48 12.20 -29.01
CA ALA A 728 11.94 12.19 -27.63
C ALA A 728 13.31 12.88 -27.50
N LEU A 729 14.23 12.60 -28.42
CA LEU A 729 15.54 13.26 -28.46
C LEU A 729 15.41 14.77 -28.68
N HIS A 730 14.58 15.21 -29.63
CA HIS A 730 14.36 16.63 -29.88
C HIS A 730 13.82 17.34 -28.63
N THR A 731 12.81 16.76 -27.98
CA THR A 731 12.22 17.29 -26.74
C THR A 731 13.25 17.34 -25.60
N ALA A 732 14.12 16.34 -25.49
CA ALA A 732 15.18 16.31 -24.47
C ALA A 732 16.27 17.37 -24.71
N GLN A 733 16.56 17.70 -25.97
CA GLN A 733 17.48 18.80 -26.32
C GLN A 733 16.88 20.16 -25.97
N GLU A 734 15.58 20.36 -26.20
CA GLU A 734 14.87 21.56 -25.73
C GLU A 734 14.93 21.66 -24.20
N ARG A 735 14.68 20.55 -23.49
CA ARG A 735 14.77 20.48 -22.02
C ARG A 735 16.14 20.93 -21.53
N LEU A 736 17.20 20.39 -22.14
CA LEU A 736 18.57 20.74 -21.78
C LEU A 736 18.85 22.24 -21.95
N LYS A 737 18.35 22.83 -23.05
CA LYS A 737 18.50 24.27 -23.31
C LYS A 737 17.79 25.12 -22.24
N VAL A 738 16.56 24.76 -21.86
CA VAL A 738 15.82 25.46 -20.79
C VAL A 738 16.62 25.46 -19.49
N TRP A 739 17.13 24.31 -19.06
CA TRP A 739 17.94 24.22 -17.84
C TRP A 739 19.31 24.88 -17.96
N GLN A 740 19.87 24.99 -19.17
CA GLN A 740 21.11 25.71 -19.44
C GLN A 740 20.95 27.23 -19.30
N ASP A 741 19.82 27.76 -19.79
CA ASP A 741 19.54 29.21 -19.82
C ASP A 741 19.07 29.74 -18.45
N LEU A 742 18.62 28.86 -17.55
CA LEU A 742 18.25 29.20 -16.18
C LEU A 742 19.48 29.53 -15.32
N ASP A 743 19.36 30.53 -14.44
CA ASP A 743 20.44 30.88 -13.52
C ASP A 743 20.76 29.72 -12.55
N ARG A 744 22.00 29.25 -12.57
CA ARG A 744 22.48 28.05 -11.87
C ARG A 744 23.10 28.34 -10.50
N THR A 745 22.82 29.51 -9.91
CA THR A 745 23.28 29.87 -8.55
C THR A 745 22.71 28.98 -7.43
N HIS A 746 21.63 28.24 -7.71
CA HIS A 746 21.02 27.31 -6.76
C HIS A 746 21.38 25.84 -7.08
N PRO A 747 21.88 25.06 -6.09
CA PRO A 747 22.27 23.66 -6.28
C PRO A 747 21.19 22.78 -6.93
N THR A 748 19.92 23.04 -6.63
CA THR A 748 18.79 22.29 -7.19
C THR A 748 18.70 22.39 -8.72
N ARG A 749 19.08 23.53 -9.31
CA ARG A 749 19.06 23.74 -10.77
C ARG A 749 20.25 23.07 -11.45
N ASP A 750 21.40 23.03 -10.79
CA ASP A 750 22.56 22.27 -11.26
C ASP A 750 22.26 20.78 -11.34
N ILE A 751 21.55 20.24 -10.35
CA ILE A 751 21.09 18.84 -10.35
C ILE A 751 20.11 18.59 -11.50
N GLN A 752 19.11 19.46 -11.69
CA GLN A 752 18.15 19.30 -12.79
C GLN A 752 18.82 19.39 -14.18
N TYR A 753 19.87 20.20 -14.32
CA TYR A 753 20.67 20.22 -15.55
C TYR A 753 21.49 18.93 -15.74
N ALA A 754 22.06 18.35 -14.69
CA ALA A 754 22.71 17.04 -14.77
C ALA A 754 21.72 15.95 -15.20
N LEU A 755 20.55 15.87 -14.55
CA LEU A 755 19.48 14.95 -14.93
C LEU A 755 18.98 15.20 -16.36
N ALA A 756 19.03 16.47 -16.82
CA ALA A 756 18.77 16.85 -18.21
C ALA A 756 19.71 16.10 -19.18
N LEU A 757 21.02 16.14 -18.89
CA LEU A 757 22.09 15.48 -19.65
C LEU A 757 22.02 13.95 -19.59
N SER A 758 21.73 13.37 -18.42
CA SER A 758 21.58 11.91 -18.27
C SER A 758 20.39 11.40 -19.09
N GLY A 759 19.25 12.07 -19.01
CA GLY A 759 18.09 11.73 -19.84
C GLY A 759 18.39 11.87 -21.34
N LEU A 760 19.07 12.94 -21.74
CA LEU A 760 19.48 13.13 -23.13
C LEU A 760 20.37 11.98 -23.64
N SER A 761 21.28 11.47 -22.81
CA SER A 761 22.14 10.33 -23.17
C SER A 761 21.33 9.07 -23.52
N SER A 762 20.25 8.83 -22.78
CA SER A 762 19.37 7.67 -23.02
C SER A 762 18.66 7.78 -24.37
N TYR A 763 18.16 8.97 -24.73
CA TYR A 763 17.49 9.19 -26.01
C TYR A 763 18.47 9.21 -27.19
N LEU A 764 19.68 9.75 -27.02
CA LEU A 764 20.74 9.69 -28.03
C LEU A 764 21.12 8.23 -28.36
N ARG A 765 21.20 7.37 -27.34
CA ARG A 765 21.45 5.95 -27.53
C ARG A 765 20.31 5.24 -28.25
N ALA A 766 19.06 5.57 -27.92
CA ALA A 766 17.89 4.97 -28.56
C ALA A 766 17.86 5.21 -30.09
N VAL A 767 18.44 6.31 -30.56
CA VAL A 767 18.61 6.62 -32.00
C VAL A 767 19.99 6.22 -32.57
N GLY A 768 20.78 5.43 -31.83
CA GLY A 768 22.08 4.92 -32.28
C GLY A 768 23.25 5.93 -32.26
N ARG A 769 23.12 7.08 -31.57
CA ARG A 769 24.17 8.12 -31.46
C ARG A 769 25.03 7.94 -30.22
N ASP A 770 25.69 6.79 -30.14
CA ASP A 770 26.38 6.32 -28.93
C ASP A 770 27.51 7.24 -28.44
N GLU A 771 28.29 7.84 -29.33
CA GLU A 771 29.39 8.74 -28.94
C GLU A 771 28.89 10.06 -28.34
N GLU A 772 27.76 10.57 -28.80
CA GLU A 772 27.13 11.77 -28.26
C GLU A 772 26.44 11.47 -26.93
N ALA A 773 25.77 10.33 -26.84
CA ALA A 773 25.20 9.84 -25.61
C ALA A 773 26.27 9.70 -24.52
N LEU A 774 27.40 9.07 -24.83
CA LEU A 774 28.51 8.93 -23.90
C LEU A 774 29.02 10.29 -23.41
N ARG A 775 29.24 11.25 -24.32
CA ARG A 775 29.67 12.61 -23.94
C ARG A 775 28.66 13.31 -23.03
N SER A 776 27.36 13.20 -23.32
CA SER A 776 26.30 13.79 -22.49
C SER A 776 26.30 13.19 -21.08
N LEU A 777 26.47 11.87 -20.98
CA LEU A 777 26.52 11.17 -19.71
C LEU A 777 27.79 11.50 -18.91
N GLU A 778 28.96 11.55 -19.56
CA GLU A 778 30.22 11.99 -18.93
C GLU A 778 30.09 13.42 -18.35
N GLN A 779 29.45 14.34 -19.07
CA GLN A 779 29.17 15.70 -18.58
C GLN A 779 28.24 15.72 -17.36
N SER A 780 27.25 14.82 -17.31
CA SER A 780 26.37 14.68 -16.16
C SER A 780 27.14 14.21 -14.93
N VAL A 781 27.93 13.13 -15.07
CA VAL A 781 28.78 12.60 -13.99
C VAL A 781 29.74 13.66 -13.47
N ASP A 782 30.42 14.40 -14.35
CA ASP A 782 31.34 15.47 -13.96
C ASP A 782 30.65 16.57 -13.14
N LEU A 783 29.39 16.89 -13.48
CA LEU A 783 28.63 17.89 -12.77
C LEU A 783 28.19 17.39 -11.39
N ILE A 784 27.58 16.21 -11.32
CA ILE A 784 27.18 15.59 -10.06
C ILE A 784 28.39 15.36 -9.16
N GLU A 785 29.55 14.99 -9.72
CA GLU A 785 30.77 14.82 -8.94
C GLU A 785 31.24 16.13 -8.31
N ARG A 786 31.18 17.26 -9.05
CA ARG A 786 31.51 18.57 -8.49
C ARG A 786 30.57 18.95 -7.35
N LEU A 787 29.27 18.69 -7.51
CA LEU A 787 28.25 18.99 -6.49
C LEU A 787 28.44 18.10 -5.25
N ALA A 788 28.74 16.81 -5.41
CA ALA A 788 28.96 15.86 -4.33
C ALA A 788 30.21 16.14 -3.48
N ARG A 789 31.14 16.98 -3.97
CA ARG A 789 32.29 17.47 -3.17
C ARG A 789 31.87 18.53 -2.16
N THR A 790 30.87 19.34 -2.50
CA THR A 790 30.34 20.40 -1.62
C THR A 790 29.17 19.92 -0.78
N ASP A 791 28.42 18.93 -1.28
CA ASP A 791 27.27 18.33 -0.62
C ASP A 791 27.46 16.81 -0.51
N PRO A 792 27.87 16.29 0.68
CA PRO A 792 28.04 14.87 0.91
C PRO A 792 26.79 14.01 0.68
N ASP A 793 25.59 14.60 0.68
CA ASP A 793 24.34 13.87 0.51
C ASP A 793 24.20 13.36 -0.95
N LEU A 794 24.79 14.07 -1.93
CA LEU A 794 24.78 13.71 -3.36
C LEU A 794 25.73 12.56 -3.74
N ARG A 795 26.34 11.88 -2.75
CA ARG A 795 27.25 10.76 -3.02
C ARG A 795 26.54 9.54 -3.60
N ASP A 796 25.29 9.31 -3.23
CA ASP A 796 24.52 8.21 -3.80
C ASP A 796 24.08 8.53 -5.23
N ASP A 797 23.63 9.76 -5.50
CA ASP A 797 23.34 10.23 -6.86
C ASP A 797 24.56 10.05 -7.78
N LEU A 798 25.75 10.44 -7.30
CA LEU A 798 26.99 10.21 -8.03
C LEU A 798 27.24 8.71 -8.28
N ALA A 799 26.97 7.86 -7.31
CA ALA A 799 27.19 6.43 -7.43
C ALA A 799 26.20 5.77 -8.41
N LEU A 800 24.95 6.26 -8.49
CA LEU A 800 23.95 5.87 -9.48
C LEU A 800 24.31 6.34 -10.89
N GLU A 801 24.74 7.60 -11.04
CA GLU A 801 25.18 8.16 -12.32
C GLU A 801 26.43 7.43 -12.85
N LEU A 802 27.38 7.08 -11.98
CA LEU A 802 28.53 6.25 -12.34
C LEU A 802 28.14 4.82 -12.75
N GLN A 803 27.07 4.26 -12.18
CA GLN A 803 26.53 2.97 -12.59
C GLN A 803 25.92 3.06 -14.00
N LEU A 804 25.13 4.10 -14.27
CA LEU A 804 24.59 4.37 -15.61
C LEU A 804 25.71 4.51 -16.65
N LEU A 805 26.76 5.27 -16.33
CA LEU A 805 27.95 5.42 -17.17
C LEU A 805 28.67 4.09 -17.39
N THR A 806 28.77 3.26 -16.36
CA THR A 806 29.37 1.93 -16.45
C THR A 806 28.61 1.06 -17.45
N ASP A 807 27.28 1.00 -17.35
CA ASP A 807 26.46 0.19 -18.24
C ASP A 807 26.57 0.68 -19.68
N PHE A 808 26.64 2.00 -19.87
CA PHE A 808 26.88 2.62 -21.17
C PHE A 808 28.23 2.18 -21.79
N LEU A 809 29.32 2.36 -21.03
CA LEU A 809 30.67 2.01 -21.47
C LEU A 809 30.83 0.51 -21.71
N ARG A 810 30.16 -0.33 -20.92
CA ARG A 810 30.17 -1.79 -21.08
C ARG A 810 29.58 -2.21 -22.42
N ASN A 811 28.46 -1.59 -22.83
CA ASN A 811 27.79 -1.91 -24.09
C ASN A 811 28.60 -1.48 -25.31
N LEU A 812 29.40 -0.41 -25.18
CA LEU A 812 30.36 0.02 -26.22
C LEU A 812 31.68 -0.77 -26.22
N GLY A 813 31.84 -1.76 -25.35
CA GLY A 813 33.08 -2.54 -25.23
C GLY A 813 34.24 -1.78 -24.55
N HIS A 814 34.00 -0.61 -23.96
CA HIS A 814 35.00 0.17 -23.22
C HIS A 814 35.18 -0.34 -21.77
N HIS A 815 35.53 -1.63 -21.63
CA HIS A 815 35.58 -2.33 -20.33
C HIS A 815 36.50 -1.67 -19.29
N ASP A 816 37.63 -1.10 -19.69
CA ASP A 816 38.55 -0.43 -18.75
C ASP A 816 37.99 0.89 -18.19
N LYS A 817 37.25 1.65 -19.00
CA LYS A 817 36.56 2.85 -18.51
C LYS A 817 35.38 2.45 -17.62
N ALA A 818 34.59 1.45 -18.04
CA ALA A 818 33.48 0.93 -17.24
C ALA A 818 33.94 0.44 -15.86
N THR A 819 35.05 -0.30 -15.82
CA THR A 819 35.66 -0.79 -14.57
C THR A 819 36.06 0.34 -13.64
N ARG A 820 36.62 1.44 -14.17
CA ARG A 820 36.97 2.62 -13.37
C ARG A 820 35.74 3.32 -12.78
N ALA A 821 34.71 3.54 -13.60
CA ALA A 821 33.47 4.16 -13.16
C ALA A 821 32.77 3.33 -12.06
N LEU A 822 32.64 2.01 -12.27
CA LEU A 822 32.00 1.13 -11.30
C LEU A 822 32.82 0.98 -10.01
N ARG A 823 34.16 0.95 -10.10
CA ARG A 823 35.03 0.95 -8.93
C ARG A 823 34.79 2.18 -8.05
N ARG A 824 34.63 3.35 -8.68
CA ARG A 824 34.30 4.58 -7.96
C ARG A 824 32.90 4.52 -7.33
N SER A 825 31.91 3.99 -8.05
CA SER A 825 30.56 3.77 -7.52
C SER A 825 30.57 2.84 -6.30
N VAL A 826 31.30 1.71 -6.36
CA VAL A 826 31.50 0.79 -5.22
C VAL A 826 32.17 1.48 -4.03
N GLU A 827 33.18 2.33 -4.27
CA GLU A 827 33.85 3.07 -3.21
C GLU A 827 32.90 4.03 -2.48
N LEU A 828 32.10 4.79 -3.23
CA LEU A 828 31.08 5.70 -2.67
C LEU A 828 30.03 4.92 -1.88
N THR A 829 29.51 3.84 -2.44
CA THR A 829 28.54 2.96 -1.77
C THR A 829 29.12 2.36 -0.50
N ARG A 830 30.41 1.98 -0.50
CA ARG A 830 31.09 1.45 0.69
C ARG A 830 31.25 2.51 1.78
N GLN A 831 31.47 3.78 1.41
CA GLN A 831 31.50 4.88 2.37
C GLN A 831 30.11 5.08 2.99
N LEU A 832 29.06 5.05 2.17
CA LEU A 832 27.67 5.16 2.59
C LEU A 832 27.23 3.98 3.48
N ALA A 833 27.64 2.75 3.16
CA ALA A 833 27.36 1.53 3.92
C ALA A 833 28.02 1.50 5.32
N ARG A 834 29.06 2.33 5.57
CA ARG A 834 29.64 2.47 6.91
C ARG A 834 28.77 3.30 7.85
N THR A 835 27.94 4.18 7.29
CA THR A 835 27.07 5.08 8.06
C THR A 835 25.62 4.58 8.08
N ASP A 836 25.19 3.86 7.05
CA ASP A 836 23.82 3.41 6.88
C ASP A 836 23.81 1.98 6.29
N THR A 837 23.33 1.01 7.07
CA THR A 837 23.27 -0.41 6.67
C THR A 837 22.30 -0.67 5.52
N ALA A 838 21.42 0.27 5.18
CA ALA A 838 20.54 0.12 4.02
C ALA A 838 21.33 -0.01 2.71
N TYR A 839 22.53 0.57 2.62
CA TYR A 839 23.41 0.46 1.45
C TYR A 839 24.16 -0.88 1.34
N GLU A 840 23.97 -1.83 2.27
CA GLU A 840 24.63 -3.14 2.20
C GLU A 840 24.21 -3.93 0.96
N PHE A 841 22.96 -3.79 0.52
CA PHE A 841 22.43 -4.46 -0.67
C PHE A 841 23.10 -3.93 -1.95
N GLU A 842 23.11 -2.62 -2.11
CA GLU A 842 23.68 -1.90 -3.25
C GLU A 842 25.18 -2.13 -3.31
N LEU A 843 25.86 -2.16 -2.16
CA LEU A 843 27.28 -2.49 -2.10
C LEU A 843 27.53 -3.91 -2.60
N ALA A 844 26.73 -4.89 -2.16
CA ALA A 844 26.88 -6.28 -2.60
C ALA A 844 26.61 -6.41 -4.11
N LEU A 845 25.53 -5.80 -4.61
CA LEU A 845 25.17 -5.81 -6.03
C LEU A 845 26.24 -5.16 -6.91
N ARG A 846 26.64 -3.92 -6.60
CA ARG A 846 27.68 -3.18 -7.34
C ARG A 846 29.03 -3.90 -7.28
N SER A 847 29.36 -4.56 -6.17
CA SER A 847 30.58 -5.38 -6.05
C SER A 847 30.56 -6.63 -6.93
N SER A 848 29.41 -7.33 -7.01
CA SER A 848 29.24 -8.45 -7.95
C SER A 848 29.42 -8.00 -9.40
N ASN A 849 28.79 -6.88 -9.78
CA ASN A 849 28.90 -6.31 -11.13
C ASN A 849 30.35 -5.91 -11.47
N LEU A 850 31.08 -5.34 -10.50
CA LEU A 850 32.49 -4.99 -10.66
C LEU A 850 33.36 -6.23 -10.83
N GLY A 851 33.10 -7.27 -10.04
CA GLY A 851 33.73 -8.58 -10.21
C GLY A 851 33.59 -9.06 -11.65
N THR A 852 32.37 -9.07 -12.20
CA THR A 852 32.10 -9.55 -13.57
C THR A 852 32.87 -8.76 -14.63
N LEU A 853 32.99 -7.44 -14.49
CA LEU A 853 33.81 -6.62 -15.39
C LEU A 853 35.30 -6.93 -15.26
N LEU A 854 35.81 -7.11 -14.04
CA LEU A 854 37.20 -7.46 -13.79
C LEU A 854 37.57 -8.82 -14.38
N VAL A 855 36.65 -9.79 -14.39
CA VAL A 855 36.86 -11.09 -15.09
C VAL A 855 37.15 -10.88 -16.57
N LYS A 856 36.36 -10.03 -17.24
CA LYS A 856 36.52 -9.72 -18.67
C LYS A 856 37.84 -8.98 -18.97
N SER A 857 38.29 -8.13 -18.05
CA SER A 857 39.57 -7.43 -18.15
C SER A 857 40.77 -8.25 -17.61
N GLY A 858 40.59 -9.54 -17.29
CA GLY A 858 41.68 -10.43 -16.84
C GLY A 858 42.17 -10.24 -15.40
N HIS A 859 41.49 -9.41 -14.60
CA HIS A 859 41.87 -9.10 -13.21
C HIS A 859 41.21 -10.07 -12.22
N HIS A 860 41.52 -11.36 -12.35
CA HIS A 860 40.78 -12.44 -11.68
C HIS A 860 40.93 -12.45 -10.15
N GLU A 861 42.08 -12.08 -9.60
CA GLU A 861 42.29 -12.06 -8.14
C GLU A 861 41.44 -10.99 -7.44
N GLU A 862 41.37 -9.78 -8.00
CA GLU A 862 40.53 -8.70 -7.47
C GLU A 862 39.04 -9.06 -7.61
N ALA A 863 38.67 -9.67 -8.75
CA ALA A 863 37.30 -10.14 -8.98
C ALA A 863 36.89 -11.20 -7.96
N LEU A 864 37.77 -12.15 -7.61
CA LEU A 864 37.51 -13.19 -6.61
C LEU A 864 37.20 -12.59 -5.25
N GLN A 865 38.00 -11.60 -4.81
CA GLN A 865 37.78 -10.95 -3.52
C GLN A 865 36.43 -10.21 -3.50
N LEU A 866 36.12 -9.43 -4.54
CA LEU A 866 34.87 -8.66 -4.60
C LEU A 866 33.62 -9.54 -4.69
N MET A 867 33.66 -10.61 -5.47
CA MET A 867 32.55 -11.56 -5.56
C MET A 867 32.37 -12.34 -4.26
N ALA A 868 33.45 -12.71 -3.57
CA ALA A 868 33.37 -13.33 -2.24
C ALA A 868 32.74 -12.39 -1.20
N ASP A 869 33.18 -11.13 -1.16
CA ASP A 869 32.60 -10.11 -0.28
C ASP A 869 31.10 -9.88 -0.59
N SER A 870 30.73 -9.89 -1.87
CA SER A 870 29.34 -9.78 -2.33
C SER A 870 28.50 -10.96 -1.89
N VAL A 871 28.99 -12.20 -2.04
CA VAL A 871 28.31 -13.41 -1.53
C VAL A 871 28.11 -13.33 -0.02
N ASP A 872 29.08 -12.86 0.75
CA ASP A 872 28.93 -12.69 2.19
C ASP A 872 27.92 -11.60 2.55
N GLY A 873 27.86 -10.51 1.78
CA GLY A 873 26.83 -9.48 1.87
C GLY A 873 25.44 -10.04 1.62
N HIS A 874 25.22 -10.68 0.47
CA HIS A 874 23.95 -11.32 0.12
C HIS A 874 23.57 -12.44 1.09
N ARG A 875 24.54 -13.16 1.68
CA ARG A 875 24.27 -14.17 2.70
C ARG A 875 23.77 -13.56 4.00
N ARG A 876 24.30 -12.41 4.42
CA ARG A 876 23.75 -11.66 5.58
C ARG A 876 22.34 -11.13 5.28
N LEU A 877 22.11 -10.64 4.06
CA LEU A 877 20.80 -10.14 3.63
C LEU A 877 19.76 -11.27 3.54
N ALA A 878 20.10 -12.41 2.94
CA ALA A 878 19.25 -13.60 2.87
C ALA A 878 18.88 -14.17 4.25
N ARG A 879 19.76 -14.05 5.26
CA ARG A 879 19.41 -14.41 6.64
C ARG A 879 18.39 -13.46 7.28
N ARG A 880 18.33 -12.21 6.82
CA ARG A 880 17.39 -11.19 7.33
C ARG A 880 16.07 -11.18 6.58
N ASP A 881 16.11 -11.52 5.29
CA ASP A 881 14.96 -11.59 4.38
C ASP A 881 15.21 -12.73 3.37
N PRO A 882 14.85 -13.98 3.70
CA PRO A 882 15.08 -15.11 2.81
C PRO A 882 14.36 -14.93 1.46
N ARG A 883 13.12 -14.42 1.49
CA ARG A 883 12.27 -14.29 0.31
C ARG A 883 12.89 -13.40 -0.77
N ASN A 884 13.43 -12.24 -0.39
CA ASN A 884 14.05 -11.30 -1.34
C ASN A 884 15.58 -11.44 -1.44
N GLY A 885 16.25 -11.92 -0.39
CA GLY A 885 17.70 -11.98 -0.32
C GLY A 885 18.30 -13.25 -0.94
N GLU A 886 17.60 -14.39 -0.90
CA GLU A 886 18.11 -15.64 -1.47
C GLU A 886 18.24 -15.64 -2.99
N PRO A 887 17.34 -15.06 -3.82
CA PRO A 887 17.53 -15.00 -5.26
C PRO A 887 18.83 -14.28 -5.62
N MET A 888 19.11 -13.18 -4.91
CA MET A 888 20.32 -12.39 -5.09
C MET A 888 21.57 -13.13 -4.61
N LEU A 889 21.45 -13.93 -3.54
CA LEU A 889 22.51 -14.82 -3.10
C LEU A 889 22.78 -15.94 -4.11
N ILE A 890 21.74 -16.52 -4.72
CA ILE A 890 21.87 -17.52 -5.78
C ILE A 890 22.68 -16.93 -6.95
N SER A 891 22.28 -15.76 -7.47
CA SER A 891 23.00 -15.09 -8.56
C SER A 891 24.45 -14.75 -8.20
N ALA A 892 24.71 -14.28 -6.97
CA ALA A 892 26.06 -13.98 -6.50
C ALA A 892 26.95 -15.25 -6.41
N LEU A 893 26.40 -16.36 -5.89
CA LEU A 893 27.08 -17.65 -5.82
C LEU A 893 27.36 -18.20 -7.22
N MET A 894 26.44 -18.04 -8.16
CA MET A 894 26.61 -18.42 -9.57
C MET A 894 27.78 -17.68 -10.22
N ASN A 895 27.82 -16.36 -10.06
CA ASN A 895 28.91 -15.53 -10.59
C ASN A 895 30.26 -15.92 -10.00
N LEU A 896 30.33 -16.13 -8.67
CA LEU A 896 31.54 -16.59 -8.00
C LEU A 896 31.97 -17.98 -8.48
N SER A 897 31.03 -18.91 -8.66
CA SER A 897 31.31 -20.26 -9.16
C SER A 897 31.93 -20.23 -10.55
N ASN A 898 31.38 -19.43 -11.47
CA ASN A 898 31.88 -19.29 -12.83
C ASN A 898 33.30 -18.70 -12.86
N LEU A 899 33.58 -17.72 -12.00
CA LEU A 899 34.93 -17.18 -11.84
C LEU A 899 35.89 -18.22 -11.27
N LEU A 900 35.51 -18.95 -10.22
CA LEU A 900 36.31 -20.04 -9.64
C LEU A 900 36.66 -21.10 -10.68
N GLN A 901 35.72 -21.43 -11.58
CA GLN A 901 35.98 -22.35 -12.67
C GLN A 901 36.98 -21.76 -13.68
N THR A 902 36.84 -20.49 -14.04
CA THR A 902 37.75 -19.78 -14.97
C THR A 902 39.19 -19.73 -14.47
N VAL A 903 39.40 -19.59 -13.16
CA VAL A 903 40.74 -19.58 -12.54
C VAL A 903 41.27 -20.98 -12.19
N GLY A 904 40.59 -22.05 -12.61
CA GLY A 904 41.02 -23.43 -12.39
C GLY A 904 40.77 -23.99 -10.98
N ARG A 905 39.98 -23.30 -10.14
CA ARG A 905 39.58 -23.76 -8.78
C ARG A 905 38.30 -24.59 -8.85
N SER A 906 38.32 -25.65 -9.67
CA SER A 906 37.12 -26.43 -10.03
C SER A 906 36.45 -27.19 -8.87
N THR A 907 37.15 -27.49 -7.78
CA THR A 907 36.54 -28.06 -6.57
C THR A 907 35.64 -27.05 -5.86
N GLU A 908 36.14 -25.83 -5.69
CA GLU A 908 35.43 -24.73 -5.04
C GLU A 908 34.30 -24.18 -5.91
N ALA A 909 34.50 -24.11 -7.24
CA ALA A 909 33.45 -23.79 -8.19
C ALA A 909 32.25 -24.73 -8.02
N ARG A 910 32.49 -26.05 -8.09
CA ARG A 910 31.43 -27.06 -7.92
C ARG A 910 30.71 -26.95 -6.58
N HIS A 911 31.44 -26.75 -5.48
CA HIS A 911 30.84 -26.56 -4.16
C HIS A 911 29.97 -25.30 -4.09
N THR A 912 30.43 -24.18 -4.68
CA THR A 912 29.69 -22.91 -4.71
C THR A 912 28.43 -23.03 -5.57
N MET A 913 28.51 -23.70 -6.72
CA MET A 913 27.34 -24.00 -7.55
C MET A 913 26.32 -24.90 -6.83
N GLN A 914 26.79 -25.91 -6.11
CA GLN A 914 25.93 -26.78 -5.30
C GLN A 914 25.17 -25.99 -4.22
N GLN A 915 25.80 -24.98 -3.61
CA GLN A 915 25.11 -24.10 -2.66
C GLN A 915 23.99 -23.30 -3.33
N ALA A 916 24.26 -22.70 -4.50
CA ALA A 916 23.25 -21.95 -5.25
C ALA A 916 22.04 -22.83 -5.61
N ILE A 917 22.30 -24.02 -6.17
CA ILE A 917 21.26 -25.00 -6.52
C ILE A 917 20.48 -25.43 -5.28
N ALA A 918 21.15 -25.73 -4.16
CA ALA A 918 20.47 -26.17 -2.94
C ALA A 918 19.53 -25.10 -2.35
N ILE A 919 19.90 -23.82 -2.42
CA ILE A 919 19.04 -22.70 -1.99
C ILE A 919 17.84 -22.60 -2.93
N GLY A 920 18.07 -22.63 -4.25
CA GLY A 920 17.00 -22.60 -5.25
C GLY A 920 16.01 -23.78 -5.11
N GLU A 921 16.51 -25.01 -4.99
CA GLU A 921 15.68 -26.21 -4.76
C GLU A 921 14.93 -26.15 -3.42
N HIS A 922 15.50 -25.52 -2.39
CA HIS A 922 14.79 -25.30 -1.14
C HIS A 922 13.61 -24.34 -1.34
N ARG A 923 13.86 -23.18 -1.99
CA ARG A 923 12.82 -22.19 -2.31
C ARG A 923 11.67 -22.80 -3.12
N ARG A 924 12.00 -23.57 -4.15
CA ARG A 924 11.01 -24.27 -4.97
C ARG A 924 10.14 -25.22 -4.14
N ARG A 925 10.73 -26.01 -3.24
CA ARG A 925 9.99 -26.93 -2.35
C ARG A 925 9.07 -26.24 -1.34
N ILE A 926 9.35 -24.99 -0.97
CA ILE A 926 8.53 -24.21 -0.04
C ILE A 926 7.61 -23.21 -0.75
N GLY A 927 7.46 -23.31 -2.07
CA GLY A 927 6.56 -22.45 -2.85
C GLY A 927 7.05 -21.00 -3.04
N LEU A 928 8.36 -20.75 -2.89
CA LEU A 928 9.00 -19.46 -3.14
C LEU A 928 9.85 -19.42 -4.42
N GLY A 929 9.66 -20.42 -5.31
CA GLY A 929 10.25 -20.45 -6.65
C GLY A 929 9.56 -19.45 -7.58
N ASN A 930 10.24 -19.08 -8.66
CA ASN A 930 9.65 -18.37 -9.80
C ASN A 930 10.28 -18.90 -11.10
N SER A 931 9.62 -18.69 -12.25
CA SER A 931 10.06 -19.20 -13.56
C SER A 931 11.52 -18.82 -13.87
N GLU A 932 11.93 -17.60 -13.54
CA GLU A 932 13.30 -17.12 -13.73
C GLU A 932 14.33 -17.92 -12.92
N THR A 933 14.17 -18.00 -11.60
CA THR A 933 15.11 -18.70 -10.70
C THR A 933 15.11 -20.21 -10.93
N ASP A 934 13.97 -20.80 -11.26
CA ASP A 934 13.89 -22.23 -11.59
C ASP A 934 14.58 -22.54 -12.92
N THR A 935 14.46 -21.65 -13.91
CA THR A 935 15.22 -21.76 -15.16
C THR A 935 16.73 -21.61 -14.92
N ASP A 936 17.14 -20.70 -14.04
CA ASP A 936 18.53 -20.58 -13.61
C ASP A 936 19.04 -21.87 -12.96
N ILE A 937 18.25 -22.50 -12.10
CA ILE A 937 18.59 -23.80 -11.49
C ILE A 937 18.76 -24.89 -12.55
N VAL A 938 17.92 -24.94 -13.59
CA VAL A 938 18.07 -25.87 -14.73
C VAL A 938 19.43 -25.67 -15.39
N VAL A 939 19.74 -24.42 -15.77
CA VAL A 939 21.01 -24.06 -16.40
C VAL A 939 22.18 -24.47 -15.50
N GLN A 940 22.14 -24.10 -14.22
CA GLN A 940 23.21 -24.37 -13.26
C GLN A 940 23.41 -25.85 -12.99
N THR A 941 22.33 -26.62 -12.90
CA THR A 941 22.38 -28.07 -12.68
C THR A 941 23.04 -28.76 -13.88
N LEU A 942 22.69 -28.36 -15.10
CA LEU A 942 23.35 -28.84 -16.32
C LEU A 942 24.83 -28.45 -16.39
N GLN A 943 25.18 -27.20 -16.05
CA GLN A 943 26.57 -26.76 -15.99
C GLN A 943 27.39 -27.57 -14.98
N LEU A 944 26.86 -27.75 -13.77
CA LEU A 944 27.50 -28.53 -12.71
C LEU A 944 27.72 -29.99 -13.13
N GLY A 945 26.70 -30.61 -13.75
CA GLY A 945 26.79 -31.96 -14.28
C GLY A 945 27.92 -32.11 -15.29
N ARG A 946 28.06 -31.16 -16.22
CA ARG A 946 29.16 -31.17 -17.21
C ARG A 946 30.53 -31.03 -16.57
N TRP A 947 30.71 -30.10 -15.64
CA TRP A 947 31.98 -29.96 -14.91
C TRP A 947 32.34 -31.24 -14.13
N GLN A 948 31.34 -31.99 -13.66
CA GLN A 948 31.55 -33.29 -13.03
C GLN A 948 31.91 -34.41 -14.02
N ALA A 949 31.35 -34.39 -15.24
CA ALA A 949 31.73 -35.32 -16.31
C ALA A 949 33.15 -35.07 -16.83
N GLU A 950 33.56 -33.80 -17.00
CA GLU A 950 34.94 -33.43 -17.31
C GLU A 950 35.92 -33.94 -16.24
N ALA A 951 35.47 -34.03 -14.99
CA ALA A 951 36.21 -34.61 -13.87
C ALA A 951 36.12 -36.15 -13.77
N GLY A 952 35.53 -36.83 -14.76
CA GLY A 952 35.50 -38.29 -14.86
C GLY A 952 34.31 -38.99 -14.18
N SER A 953 33.19 -38.28 -13.96
CA SER A 953 31.99 -38.85 -13.33
C SER A 953 30.73 -38.81 -14.22
N PRO A 954 30.60 -39.71 -15.23
CA PRO A 954 29.45 -39.75 -16.14
C PRO A 954 28.10 -39.94 -15.43
N SER A 955 28.06 -40.71 -14.34
CA SER A 955 26.83 -40.96 -13.59
C SER A 955 26.25 -39.70 -12.94
N ALA A 956 27.11 -38.81 -12.44
CA ALA A 956 26.69 -37.55 -11.83
C ALA A 956 26.16 -36.55 -12.87
N PHE A 957 26.73 -36.56 -14.09
CA PHE A 957 26.22 -35.81 -15.22
C PHE A 957 24.83 -36.27 -15.66
N LEU A 958 24.61 -37.59 -15.77
CA LEU A 958 23.28 -38.14 -16.09
C LEU A 958 22.24 -37.80 -15.01
N ALA A 959 22.63 -37.86 -13.73
CA ALA A 959 21.75 -37.47 -12.63
C ALA A 959 21.43 -35.97 -12.60
N ALA A 960 22.35 -35.12 -13.05
CA ALA A 960 22.13 -33.68 -13.19
C ALA A 960 21.23 -33.37 -14.40
N LEU A 961 21.47 -34.03 -15.53
CA LEU A 961 20.64 -33.91 -16.74
C LEU A 961 19.19 -34.28 -16.47
N ARG A 962 18.96 -35.43 -15.83
CA ARG A 962 17.61 -35.87 -15.48
C ARG A 962 16.90 -34.85 -14.58
N ARG A 963 17.57 -34.38 -13.52
CA ARG A 963 17.00 -33.36 -12.62
C ARG A 963 16.67 -32.06 -13.35
N ALA A 964 17.55 -31.61 -14.24
CA ALA A 964 17.33 -30.39 -14.99
C ALA A 964 16.15 -30.50 -15.96
N LEU A 965 15.98 -31.64 -16.64
CA LEU A 965 14.83 -31.90 -17.51
C LEU A 965 13.53 -32.04 -16.70
N ASP A 966 13.57 -32.73 -15.55
CA ASP A 966 12.41 -32.84 -14.66
C ASP A 966 11.93 -31.44 -14.20
N VAL A 967 12.86 -30.54 -13.86
CA VAL A 967 12.53 -29.15 -13.51
C VAL A 967 12.02 -28.38 -14.73
N TRP A 968 12.68 -28.51 -15.89
CA TRP A 968 12.29 -27.82 -17.12
C TRP A 968 10.88 -28.18 -17.60
N HIS A 969 10.52 -29.47 -17.58
CA HIS A 969 9.19 -29.93 -17.99
C HIS A 969 8.07 -29.54 -17.02
N GLN A 970 8.41 -29.11 -15.81
CA GLN A 970 7.47 -28.61 -14.82
C GLN A 970 7.29 -27.08 -14.89
N LEU A 971 7.96 -26.39 -15.82
CA LEU A 971 7.79 -24.96 -16.04
C LEU A 971 6.67 -24.73 -17.07
N ASP A 972 5.54 -24.17 -16.62
CA ASP A 972 4.39 -23.86 -17.48
C ASP A 972 4.65 -22.66 -18.42
N GLU A 973 5.47 -21.70 -18.00
CA GLU A 973 6.03 -20.64 -18.85
C GLU A 973 7.56 -20.60 -18.69
N ALA A 974 8.29 -21.12 -19.68
CA ALA A 974 9.72 -20.89 -19.77
C ALA A 974 9.98 -19.40 -20.05
N SER A 975 10.80 -18.76 -19.22
CA SER A 975 11.18 -17.37 -19.42
C SER A 975 11.86 -17.21 -20.79
N PRO A 976 11.25 -16.51 -21.78
CA PRO A 976 11.70 -16.50 -23.17
C PRO A 976 13.15 -16.02 -23.37
N GLU A 977 13.66 -15.23 -22.43
CA GLU A 977 15.02 -14.71 -22.42
C GLU A 977 16.08 -15.76 -22.04
N TYR A 978 15.69 -16.82 -21.32
CA TYR A 978 16.58 -17.91 -20.88
C TYR A 978 16.46 -19.17 -21.75
N GLU A 979 15.39 -19.29 -22.54
CA GLU A 979 15.20 -20.33 -23.56
C GLU A 979 16.45 -20.56 -24.43
N PRO A 980 17.13 -19.52 -24.99
CA PRO A 980 18.33 -19.71 -25.79
C PRO A 980 19.48 -20.35 -25.02
N ALA A 981 19.66 -19.95 -23.75
CA ALA A 981 20.74 -20.46 -22.90
C ALA A 981 20.50 -21.93 -22.54
N VAL A 982 19.27 -22.30 -22.17
CA VAL A 982 18.89 -23.69 -21.90
C VAL A 982 19.09 -24.55 -23.14
N ALA A 983 18.59 -24.09 -24.30
CA ALA A 983 18.71 -24.83 -25.56
C ALA A 983 20.18 -25.02 -25.99
N GLU A 984 21.02 -23.99 -25.86
CA GLU A 984 22.45 -24.10 -26.14
C GLU A 984 23.13 -25.11 -25.19
N LEU A 985 22.78 -25.06 -23.91
CA LEU A 985 23.29 -26.01 -22.92
C LEU A 985 22.88 -27.45 -23.22
N LEU A 986 21.62 -27.67 -23.62
CA LEU A 986 21.13 -28.99 -24.01
C LEU A 986 21.84 -29.47 -25.28
N SER A 987 22.02 -28.63 -26.30
CA SER A 987 22.79 -29.00 -27.51
C SER A 987 24.24 -29.39 -27.19
N ARG A 988 24.91 -28.67 -26.30
CA ARG A 988 26.26 -29.06 -25.83
C ARG A 988 26.24 -30.37 -25.04
N THR A 989 25.19 -30.60 -24.26
CA THR A 989 24.99 -31.84 -23.48
C THR A 989 24.78 -33.04 -24.42
N VAL A 990 24.00 -32.86 -25.48
CA VAL A 990 23.80 -33.87 -26.55
C VAL A 990 25.15 -34.24 -27.16
N ASN A 991 25.96 -33.26 -27.57
CA ASN A 991 27.29 -33.53 -28.13
C ASN A 991 28.21 -34.31 -27.17
N GLN A 992 28.08 -34.07 -25.87
CA GLN A 992 28.84 -34.79 -24.86
C GLN A 992 28.33 -36.22 -24.66
N LEU A 993 27.02 -36.45 -24.66
CA LEU A 993 26.41 -37.78 -24.59
C LEU A 993 26.75 -38.63 -25.81
N THR A 994 26.70 -38.04 -27.01
CA THR A 994 27.09 -38.72 -28.25
C THR A 994 28.57 -39.09 -28.25
N ALA A 995 29.45 -38.22 -27.70
CA ALA A 995 30.85 -38.54 -27.50
C ALA A 995 31.08 -39.72 -26.53
N TYR A 996 30.17 -39.93 -25.56
CA TYR A 996 30.18 -41.10 -24.67
C TYR A 996 29.48 -42.34 -25.24
N GLY A 997 28.91 -42.25 -26.45
CA GLY A 997 28.12 -43.33 -27.06
C GLY A 997 26.76 -43.57 -26.39
N LEU A 998 26.27 -42.61 -25.61
CA LEU A 998 24.98 -42.68 -24.91
C LEU A 998 23.85 -42.12 -25.79
N TRP A 999 23.64 -42.74 -26.96
CA TRP A 999 22.73 -42.26 -27.99
C TRP A 999 21.27 -42.19 -27.55
N GLU A 1000 20.78 -43.24 -26.88
CA GLU A 1000 19.41 -43.28 -26.34
C GLU A 1000 19.15 -42.15 -25.33
N THR A 1001 20.12 -41.89 -24.45
CA THR A 1001 20.01 -40.82 -23.44
C THR A 1001 20.13 -39.43 -24.05
N ALA A 1002 20.70 -39.29 -25.25
CA ALA A 1002 20.82 -38.04 -25.97
C ALA A 1002 19.52 -37.62 -26.67
N LEU A 1003 18.55 -38.54 -26.82
CA LEU A 1003 17.34 -38.31 -27.60
C LEU A 1003 16.43 -37.22 -26.99
N GLU A 1004 16.06 -37.37 -25.72
CA GLU A 1004 15.21 -36.40 -25.02
C GLU A 1004 15.80 -34.97 -25.01
N PRO A 1005 17.07 -34.74 -24.57
CA PRO A 1005 17.63 -33.39 -24.59
C PRO A 1005 17.81 -32.83 -26.01
N ALA A 1006 18.02 -33.65 -27.03
CA ALA A 1006 18.07 -33.20 -28.42
C ALA A 1006 16.70 -32.71 -28.90
N MET A 1007 15.63 -33.43 -28.55
CA MET A 1007 14.26 -33.02 -28.86
C MET A 1007 13.87 -31.72 -28.14
N THR A 1008 14.16 -31.62 -26.84
CA THR A 1008 13.87 -30.40 -26.07
C THR A 1008 14.64 -29.20 -26.60
N ALA A 1009 15.92 -29.35 -26.92
CA ALA A 1009 16.71 -28.26 -27.51
C ALA A 1009 16.13 -27.80 -28.87
N LEU A 1010 15.74 -28.75 -29.72
CA LEU A 1010 15.16 -28.48 -31.03
C LEU A 1010 13.80 -27.77 -30.93
N ASP A 1011 12.93 -28.18 -30.01
CA ASP A 1011 11.65 -27.49 -29.75
C ASP A 1011 11.86 -26.02 -29.39
N ILE A 1012 12.76 -25.77 -28.43
CA ILE A 1012 13.07 -24.42 -27.98
C ILE A 1012 13.64 -23.58 -29.14
N TRP A 1013 14.63 -24.12 -29.87
CA TRP A 1013 15.22 -23.42 -31.01
C TRP A 1013 14.22 -23.14 -32.12
N SER A 1014 13.24 -24.03 -32.34
CA SER A 1014 12.16 -23.84 -33.31
C SER A 1014 11.29 -22.64 -32.94
N ARG A 1015 10.84 -22.57 -31.68
CA ARG A 1015 10.05 -21.44 -31.16
C ARG A 1015 10.81 -20.12 -31.23
N LEU A 1016 12.11 -20.13 -30.91
CA LEU A 1016 12.97 -18.95 -30.97
C LEU A 1016 13.20 -18.44 -32.41
N VAL A 1017 13.46 -19.35 -33.36
CA VAL A 1017 13.62 -18.99 -34.78
C VAL A 1017 12.35 -18.36 -35.36
N CYS A 1018 11.17 -18.84 -34.98
CA CYS A 1018 9.90 -18.21 -35.40
C CYS A 1018 9.76 -16.77 -34.93
N ARG A 1019 10.31 -16.43 -33.75
CA ARG A 1019 10.25 -15.08 -33.17
C ARG A 1019 11.30 -14.14 -33.74
N ASN A 1020 12.54 -14.62 -33.92
CA ASN A 1020 13.64 -13.84 -34.48
C ASN A 1020 14.59 -14.74 -35.30
N PRO A 1021 14.30 -14.90 -36.61
CA PRO A 1021 15.09 -15.77 -37.47
C PRO A 1021 16.57 -15.36 -37.55
N GLU A 1022 16.87 -14.06 -37.66
CA GLU A 1022 18.25 -13.58 -37.81
C GLU A 1022 19.13 -13.92 -36.61
N ALA A 1023 18.58 -13.86 -35.40
CA ALA A 1023 19.34 -14.11 -34.18
C ALA A 1023 19.53 -15.61 -33.88
N HIS A 1024 18.55 -16.45 -34.23
CA HIS A 1024 18.46 -17.83 -33.70
C HIS A 1024 18.66 -18.94 -34.75
N LEU A 1025 18.72 -18.61 -36.04
CA LEU A 1025 18.98 -19.58 -37.11
C LEU A 1025 20.23 -20.44 -36.89
N PRO A 1026 21.39 -19.90 -36.44
CA PRO A 1026 22.57 -20.73 -36.20
C PRO A 1026 22.35 -21.81 -35.13
N GLY A 1027 21.63 -21.47 -34.05
CA GLY A 1027 21.32 -22.41 -32.96
C GLY A 1027 20.37 -23.51 -33.40
N PHE A 1028 19.34 -23.15 -34.18
CA PHE A 1028 18.40 -24.10 -34.77
C PHE A 1028 19.10 -25.10 -35.71
N VAL A 1029 19.97 -24.65 -36.61
CA VAL A 1029 20.71 -25.53 -37.52
C VAL A 1029 21.60 -26.52 -36.76
N LEU A 1030 22.26 -26.08 -35.69
CA LEU A 1030 23.06 -26.95 -34.83
C LEU A 1030 22.20 -27.99 -34.11
N ALA A 1031 21.00 -27.62 -33.65
CA ALA A 1031 20.08 -28.55 -32.99
C ALA A 1031 19.53 -29.61 -33.95
N VAL A 1032 19.20 -29.23 -35.20
CA VAL A 1032 18.79 -30.16 -36.26
C VAL A 1032 19.90 -31.17 -36.55
N GLY A 1033 21.13 -30.71 -36.78
CA GLY A 1033 22.25 -31.61 -37.06
C GLY A 1033 22.58 -32.56 -35.90
N ALA A 1034 22.47 -32.09 -34.65
CA ALA A 1034 22.64 -32.94 -33.48
C ALA A 1034 21.52 -33.99 -33.38
N MET A 1035 20.28 -33.63 -33.69
CA MET A 1035 19.14 -34.55 -33.68
C MET A 1035 19.26 -35.62 -34.77
N GLU A 1036 19.66 -35.26 -35.99
CA GLU A 1036 19.92 -36.23 -37.08
C GLU A 1036 21.03 -37.23 -36.69
N GLN A 1037 22.08 -36.73 -36.05
CA GLN A 1037 23.18 -37.57 -35.58
C GLN A 1037 22.72 -38.56 -34.50
N VAL A 1038 21.87 -38.13 -33.55
CA VAL A 1038 21.30 -39.01 -32.53
C VAL A 1038 20.35 -40.03 -33.14
N ALA A 1039 19.40 -39.58 -33.98
CA ALA A 1039 18.39 -40.43 -34.60
C ALA A 1039 18.98 -41.54 -35.48
N SER A 1040 20.10 -41.28 -36.17
CA SER A 1040 20.79 -42.28 -37.01
C SER A 1040 21.51 -43.40 -36.24
N ASN A 1041 21.70 -43.26 -34.93
CA ASN A 1041 22.49 -44.18 -34.10
C ASN A 1041 21.69 -44.86 -32.97
N VAL A 1042 20.37 -44.68 -32.91
CA VAL A 1042 19.50 -45.38 -31.95
C VAL A 1042 18.67 -46.43 -32.71
N GLU A 1043 18.82 -47.70 -32.36
CA GLU A 1043 18.27 -48.84 -33.14
C GLU A 1043 16.72 -48.94 -33.10
N ASP A 1044 16.05 -48.38 -32.09
CA ASP A 1044 14.59 -48.53 -31.86
C ASP A 1044 13.73 -47.33 -32.33
N VAL A 1045 14.29 -46.47 -33.17
CA VAL A 1045 13.73 -45.18 -33.63
C VAL A 1045 12.65 -45.32 -34.70
N SER A 1046 12.53 -46.47 -35.38
CA SER A 1046 11.63 -46.64 -36.53
C SER A 1046 10.12 -46.56 -36.23
N VAL A 1047 9.69 -46.56 -34.96
CA VAL A 1047 8.27 -46.44 -34.59
C VAL A 1047 7.94 -45.11 -33.90
N GLN A 1048 8.90 -44.47 -33.22
CA GLN A 1048 8.69 -43.19 -32.52
C GLN A 1048 9.27 -41.97 -33.24
N ALA A 1049 10.26 -42.13 -34.13
CA ALA A 1049 10.88 -41.00 -34.81
C ALA A 1049 10.34 -40.74 -36.23
N ASP A 1050 9.55 -41.62 -36.82
CA ASP A 1050 8.86 -41.34 -38.09
C ASP A 1050 7.95 -40.09 -38.02
N PRO A 1051 7.13 -39.90 -36.96
CA PRO A 1051 6.37 -38.65 -36.77
C PRO A 1051 7.27 -37.43 -36.54
N LEU A 1052 8.47 -37.65 -35.99
CA LEU A 1052 9.40 -36.65 -35.50
C LEU A 1052 10.33 -36.14 -36.62
N LEU A 1053 10.82 -37.03 -37.47
CA LEU A 1053 11.45 -36.73 -38.76
C LEU A 1053 10.44 -36.08 -39.72
N ALA A 1054 9.19 -36.53 -39.75
CA ALA A 1054 8.13 -35.89 -40.52
C ALA A 1054 7.66 -34.53 -39.94
N ALA A 1055 7.88 -34.27 -38.65
CA ALA A 1055 7.69 -32.95 -38.03
C ALA A 1055 8.90 -32.04 -38.31
N LEU A 1056 10.11 -32.59 -38.27
CA LEU A 1056 11.36 -31.93 -38.65
C LEU A 1056 11.30 -31.48 -40.11
N ASP A 1057 10.90 -32.36 -41.03
CA ASP A 1057 10.74 -32.06 -42.46
C ASP A 1057 9.65 -31.00 -42.71
N ARG A 1058 8.57 -31.01 -41.92
CA ARG A 1058 7.52 -29.96 -41.97
C ARG A 1058 8.03 -28.62 -41.47
N HIS A 1059 8.70 -28.60 -40.32
CA HIS A 1059 9.27 -27.37 -39.75
C HIS A 1059 10.40 -26.80 -40.62
N LEU A 1060 11.27 -27.65 -41.18
CA LEU A 1060 12.27 -27.24 -42.16
C LEU A 1060 11.59 -26.63 -43.40
N ALA A 1061 10.53 -27.25 -43.92
CA ALA A 1061 9.80 -26.73 -45.07
C ALA A 1061 9.08 -25.39 -44.81
N GLU A 1062 8.59 -25.15 -43.58
CA GLU A 1062 7.97 -23.88 -43.18
C GLU A 1062 8.99 -22.76 -42.89
N LEU A 1063 10.16 -23.10 -42.35
CA LEU A 1063 11.14 -22.14 -41.86
C LEU A 1063 12.24 -21.78 -42.88
N LEU A 1064 12.54 -22.66 -43.83
CA LEU A 1064 13.51 -22.41 -44.92
C LEU A 1064 13.21 -21.13 -45.73
N PRO A 1065 11.96 -20.81 -46.10
CA PRO A 1065 11.63 -19.57 -46.79
C PRO A 1065 11.88 -18.31 -45.93
N VAL A 1066 11.50 -18.34 -44.65
CA VAL A 1066 11.64 -17.23 -43.69
C VAL A 1066 13.12 -16.94 -43.39
N ALA A 1067 13.91 -18.00 -43.21
CA ALA A 1067 15.36 -17.90 -43.00
C ALA A 1067 16.11 -17.38 -44.24
N PHE A 1068 15.64 -17.73 -45.45
CA PHE A 1068 16.23 -17.27 -46.71
C PHE A 1068 15.94 -15.79 -47.00
N GLU A 1069 14.72 -15.31 -46.71
CA GLU A 1069 14.36 -13.89 -46.79
C GLU A 1069 15.11 -13.04 -45.76
N ALA A 1070 15.23 -13.51 -44.52
CA ALA A 1070 16.01 -12.82 -43.46
C ALA A 1070 17.52 -12.72 -43.83
N ALA A 1071 18.11 -13.80 -44.36
CA ALA A 1071 19.49 -13.79 -44.83
C ALA A 1071 19.72 -12.83 -46.01
N GLN A 1072 18.73 -12.65 -46.89
CA GLN A 1072 18.77 -11.64 -47.95
C GLN A 1072 18.66 -10.21 -47.39
N SER A 1073 17.78 -9.97 -46.41
CA SER A 1073 17.58 -8.65 -45.79
C SER A 1073 18.81 -8.18 -45.01
N ALA A 1074 19.44 -9.06 -44.23
CA ALA A 1074 20.69 -8.77 -43.52
C ALA A 1074 21.89 -8.51 -44.45
N MET A 1075 21.92 -9.14 -45.65
CA MET A 1075 22.92 -8.84 -46.68
C MET A 1075 22.70 -7.48 -47.36
N ILE A 1076 21.46 -6.99 -47.41
CA ILE A 1076 21.11 -5.67 -47.96
C ILE A 1076 21.45 -4.56 -46.96
N HIS A 1077 21.29 -4.77 -45.65
CA HIS A 1077 21.64 -3.79 -44.62
C HIS A 1077 23.14 -3.69 -44.28
N ARG A 1078 23.96 -4.69 -44.65
CA ARG A 1078 25.43 -4.65 -44.53
C ARG A 1078 26.17 -4.08 -45.75
N ARG A 1079 25.44 -3.65 -46.79
CA ARG A 1079 25.97 -2.89 -47.93
C ARG A 1079 25.56 -1.44 -47.82
#